data_AF-A0A1A8ZHL7-F1
#
_entry.id   AF-A0A1A8ZHL7-F1
#
_cell.length_a   1.000
_cell.length_b   1.000
_cell.length_c   1.000
_cell.angle_alpha   90.00
_cell.angle_beta   90.00
_cell.angle_gamma   90.00
#
_symmetry.space_group_name_H-M   'P 1'
#
loop_
_entity.id
_entity.type
_entity.pdbx_description
1 polymer ?
#
loop_
_entity_poly.entity_id
_entity_poly.type
_entity_poly.pdbx_seq_one_letter_code
_entity_poly.pdbx_strand_id
1 'polypeptide(L)'
;MQVGILGPLVVAADGRQVEIGGARLRRLLILLALEVGRTVTVEALTEALWAETAPSDPTNAVQSLVSRLRRALPVTTALHSAHGGYRLALPREAVDAYRFERLAREGQRALRAGDATTATTRLDEALSLWRGPALADAIDARYAAAAAARLEELRLSALEDRAEADLVAGRGDQLVAELEELAARHPLRERIRALLMSALYGTGRQAEALRSYEEFRARLAEELGIDPSPRVRDVHVAMLRGDFALSPAAAPSPAAGPASPNPPGPTPAGRAVGSPPAPAAARPVAPPGNLRAPLTTFVGRGGELRRLGDQLRDGRLVTLVGPGGAGKTRLASTLAGSLAATHPGGAWLVELAAVTDPDDVPQVIVRSLGLREAGLLDGPAPRDVLEQLVEAFSVAPTLLVLDNCEHLVDAAARLVDELLGRCPELRVVATSREPLGIVGEALCPVPPLALPRPAATRAEAVESAAVQLFVNRASAVRPGFAVTDANVDAVVEICRRLDGLPLAIELAAARTRTLPVEELAARLSDRFRLLTGGSRTATPRHRTLRAVVAWSWDLLEEDERRLARRLAVFPGAITPQSAARLCALPPAVTPAPLDLLAALVDKSLLQRLDGPRPRYRMLETIREYGLEWLAEEGEVAAARQAHAEYFLQLSEQAEPRLRGPDQVTWLPVLTAERENLLAAFHFACDTGDAAVAVRLAAAVSPLWTVQGNHGEAAAWLRAVLELPGEAPPRARRVATAAYLFNTVLSGGRVGGDVPIDTLLARLPGSEGPDDHPIVALLDPALAFLREDTAAGLSAIDRLRDHPDRWARGALMLLSALLHGQDGETDAMHADLTQAAAAFRETGDRWGLSMTLTFEAHVQLVLGDFPAAMTAAEEARTLLHTLDPADDAALQRVMLAVALTWHGDLARARDELRALVAPAARPVAARYQVLAHIWLGHLARYDGALDEAAREYDRARVDLDRLTFDAAVYRAMHLCASAQLAVARGAEEAAWEHLAAAFAIAAEPGYAPVLAEIGVAAAAACLACGEAELAAELLGAASALHRGPDSFHPDATELGRRLAGALGGDVHAVAVERGRSRDRADALALISAQVRRR
;
A
#
# COMPACT_ATOMS: atom_id res chain seq x y z
N MET A 1 -20.57 33.54 7.51
CA MET A 1 -21.63 32.74 6.85
C MET A 1 -21.56 31.32 7.38
N GLN A 2 -22.71 30.70 7.65
CA GLN A 2 -22.87 29.31 8.10
C GLN A 2 -23.88 28.60 7.20
N VAL A 3 -23.64 27.34 6.89
CA VAL A 3 -24.52 26.51 6.06
C VAL A 3 -24.91 25.27 6.86
N GLY A 4 -26.22 25.09 7.04
CA GLY A 4 -26.80 23.98 7.76
C GLY A 4 -27.44 22.98 6.81
N ILE A 5 -26.92 21.75 6.80
CA ILE A 5 -27.40 20.62 5.97
C ILE A 5 -27.84 19.40 6.80
N LEU A 6 -27.71 19.44 8.14
CA LEU A 6 -28.24 18.42 9.05
C LEU A 6 -29.75 18.64 9.32
N GLY A 7 -30.54 18.64 8.25
CA GLY A 7 -31.96 19.01 8.25
C GLY A 7 -32.31 19.77 6.96
N PRO A 8 -33.43 20.52 6.94
CA PRO A 8 -33.69 21.51 5.90
C PRO A 8 -32.52 22.49 5.77
N LEU A 9 -32.23 22.92 4.53
CA LEU A 9 -31.12 23.81 4.23
C LEU A 9 -31.34 25.16 4.92
N VAL A 10 -30.43 25.51 5.81
CA VAL A 10 -30.41 26.82 6.49
C VAL A 10 -29.13 27.52 6.12
N VAL A 11 -29.22 28.77 5.66
CA VAL A 11 -28.05 29.61 5.43
C VAL A 11 -28.15 30.82 6.33
N ALA A 12 -27.11 31.08 7.12
CA ALA A 12 -27.04 32.24 7.99
C ALA A 12 -25.80 33.08 7.66
N ALA A 13 -25.96 34.40 7.56
CA ALA A 13 -24.86 35.34 7.40
C ALA A 13 -25.11 36.54 8.32
N ASP A 14 -24.06 36.96 9.05
CA ASP A 14 -24.12 38.09 9.98
C ASP A 14 -25.30 38.04 10.95
N GLY A 15 -25.63 36.83 11.42
CA GLY A 15 -26.75 36.58 12.35
C GLY A 15 -28.15 36.61 11.73
N ARG A 16 -28.29 36.74 10.41
CA ARG A 16 -29.57 36.73 9.69
C ARG A 16 -29.70 35.49 8.78
N GLN A 17 -30.91 34.93 8.70
CA GLN A 17 -31.21 33.84 7.77
C GLN A 17 -31.33 34.36 6.33
N VAL A 18 -30.82 33.58 5.39
CA VAL A 18 -30.80 33.87 3.95
C VAL A 18 -31.67 32.83 3.26
N GLU A 19 -32.68 33.29 2.51
CA GLU A 19 -33.59 32.40 1.79
C GLU A 19 -32.99 31.98 0.43
N ILE A 20 -32.81 30.67 0.23
CA ILE A 20 -32.37 30.09 -1.06
C ILE A 20 -33.59 29.60 -1.84
N GLY A 21 -34.04 30.41 -2.80
CA GLY A 21 -35.21 30.11 -3.63
C GLY A 21 -34.95 29.02 -4.67
N GLY A 22 -35.78 27.97 -4.67
CA GLY A 22 -35.82 26.93 -5.72
C GLY A 22 -35.05 25.65 -5.39
N ALA A 23 -35.69 24.49 -5.63
CA ALA A 23 -35.15 23.17 -5.27
C ALA A 23 -33.76 22.88 -5.89
N ARG A 24 -33.55 23.23 -7.16
CA ARG A 24 -32.27 23.01 -7.84
C ARG A 24 -31.14 23.89 -7.30
N LEU A 25 -31.44 25.11 -6.83
CA LEU A 25 -30.46 25.99 -6.18
C LEU A 25 -30.09 25.49 -4.78
N ARG A 26 -31.07 24.98 -4.04
CA ARG A 26 -30.83 24.33 -2.73
C ARG A 26 -29.96 23.08 -2.87
N ARG A 27 -30.25 22.21 -3.85
CA ARG A 27 -29.42 21.02 -4.17
C ARG A 27 -27.98 21.41 -4.53
N LEU A 28 -27.80 22.41 -5.40
CA LEU A 28 -26.47 22.91 -5.75
C LEU A 28 -25.69 23.37 -4.52
N LEU A 29 -26.30 24.14 -3.62
CA LEU A 29 -25.62 24.59 -2.41
C LEU A 29 -25.31 23.43 -1.45
N ILE A 30 -26.22 22.47 -1.31
CA ILE A 30 -26.00 21.26 -0.48
C ILE A 30 -24.82 20.45 -1.02
N LEU A 31 -24.75 20.22 -2.34
CA LEU A 31 -23.65 19.50 -2.97
C LEU A 31 -22.30 20.22 -2.74
N LEU A 32 -22.27 21.54 -2.91
CA LEU A 32 -21.07 22.33 -2.64
C LEU A 32 -20.70 22.41 -1.14
N ALA A 33 -21.67 22.27 -0.24
CA ALA A 33 -21.45 22.22 1.20
C ALA A 33 -20.93 20.85 1.66
N LEU A 34 -21.31 19.75 0.98
CA LEU A 34 -20.76 18.41 1.19
C LEU A 34 -19.30 18.30 0.73
N GLU A 35 -18.88 19.15 -0.20
CA GLU A 35 -17.51 19.26 -0.71
C GLU A 35 -16.90 20.63 -0.36
N VAL A 36 -17.21 21.16 0.83
CA VAL A 36 -16.78 22.52 1.21
C VAL A 36 -15.26 22.68 1.11
N GLY A 37 -14.81 23.78 0.50
CA GLY A 37 -13.39 24.04 0.23
C GLY A 37 -12.80 23.28 -0.97
N ARG A 38 -13.54 22.36 -1.61
CA ARG A 38 -13.13 21.67 -2.84
C ARG A 38 -13.86 22.22 -4.06
N THR A 39 -13.22 22.11 -5.22
CA THR A 39 -13.82 22.49 -6.50
C THR A 39 -14.63 21.32 -7.05
N VAL A 40 -15.91 21.54 -7.31
CA VAL A 40 -16.79 20.57 -7.99
C VAL A 40 -16.91 20.98 -9.46
N THR A 41 -16.59 20.06 -10.38
CA THR A 41 -16.56 20.33 -11.82
C THR A 41 -17.96 20.60 -12.37
N VAL A 42 -18.04 21.32 -13.49
CA VAL A 42 -19.31 21.56 -14.21
C VAL A 42 -19.97 20.24 -14.60
N GLU A 43 -19.20 19.24 -14.99
CA GLU A 43 -19.67 17.89 -15.33
C GLU A 43 -20.32 17.20 -14.13
N ALA A 44 -19.64 17.14 -12.99
CA ALA A 44 -20.17 16.54 -11.77
C ALA A 44 -21.41 17.30 -11.24
N LEU A 45 -21.42 18.63 -11.32
CA LEU A 45 -22.59 19.44 -10.99
C LEU A 45 -23.76 19.16 -11.93
N THR A 46 -23.47 18.91 -13.22
CA THR A 46 -24.51 18.61 -14.20
C THR A 46 -25.14 17.25 -13.94
N GLU A 47 -24.31 16.22 -13.77
CA GLU A 47 -24.76 14.86 -13.47
C GLU A 47 -25.60 14.82 -12.18
N ALA A 48 -25.13 15.49 -11.14
CA ALA A 48 -25.79 15.51 -9.84
C ALA A 48 -27.14 16.26 -9.84
N LEU A 49 -27.28 17.32 -10.65
CA LEU A 49 -28.46 18.20 -10.65
C LEU A 49 -29.51 17.87 -11.74
N TRP A 50 -29.12 17.12 -12.78
CA TRP A 50 -29.96 16.79 -13.94
C TRP A 50 -29.87 15.31 -14.35
N ALA A 51 -29.93 14.40 -13.38
CA ALA A 51 -29.76 12.96 -13.58
C ALA A 51 -30.73 12.27 -14.58
N GLU A 52 -31.87 12.89 -14.93
CA GLU A 52 -32.88 12.29 -15.84
C GLU A 52 -32.89 12.91 -17.24
N THR A 53 -32.61 14.22 -17.35
CA THR A 53 -32.56 14.94 -18.64
C THR A 53 -31.54 16.07 -18.53
N ALA A 54 -30.36 15.85 -19.12
CA ALA A 54 -29.32 16.86 -19.18
C ALA A 54 -29.76 18.06 -20.04
N PRO A 55 -29.41 19.30 -19.66
CA PRO A 55 -29.63 20.47 -20.49
C PRO A 55 -28.79 20.40 -21.77
N SER A 56 -29.28 21.01 -22.86
CA SER A 56 -28.57 21.06 -24.15
C SER A 56 -27.22 21.80 -24.08
N ASP A 57 -27.05 22.67 -23.07
CA ASP A 57 -25.80 23.33 -22.73
C ASP A 57 -25.58 23.27 -21.20
N PRO A 58 -24.88 22.23 -20.71
CA PRO A 58 -24.56 22.03 -19.30
C PRO A 58 -23.83 23.20 -18.66
N THR A 59 -22.86 23.76 -19.37
CA THR A 59 -22.01 24.85 -18.88
C THR A 59 -22.84 26.11 -18.63
N ASN A 60 -23.66 26.52 -19.59
CA ASN A 60 -24.54 27.68 -19.43
C ASN A 60 -25.62 27.44 -18.37
N ALA A 61 -26.14 26.21 -18.25
CA ALA A 61 -27.14 25.87 -17.23
C ALA A 61 -26.58 25.96 -15.80
N VAL A 62 -25.38 25.43 -15.56
CA VAL A 62 -24.69 25.53 -14.27
C VAL A 62 -24.30 26.98 -13.97
N GLN A 63 -23.73 27.70 -14.94
CA GLN A 63 -23.40 29.13 -14.80
C GLN A 63 -24.61 29.98 -14.38
N SER A 64 -25.80 29.71 -14.95
CA SER A 64 -27.06 30.38 -14.60
C SER A 64 -27.50 30.08 -13.16
N LEU A 65 -27.34 28.85 -12.68
CA LEU A 65 -27.63 28.50 -11.29
C LEU A 65 -26.63 29.15 -10.33
N VAL A 66 -25.34 29.10 -10.62
CA VAL A 66 -24.29 29.73 -9.81
C VAL A 66 -24.49 31.24 -9.74
N SER A 67 -24.81 31.89 -10.86
CA SER A 67 -25.10 33.33 -10.90
C SER A 67 -26.28 33.71 -9.99
N ARG A 68 -27.36 32.92 -10.02
CA ARG A 68 -28.51 33.09 -9.11
C ARG A 68 -28.15 32.81 -7.66
N LEU A 69 -27.34 31.78 -7.38
CA LEU A 69 -26.88 31.45 -6.04
C LEU A 69 -25.99 32.58 -5.47
N ARG A 70 -25.08 33.15 -6.27
CA ARG A 70 -24.27 34.31 -5.88
C ARG A 70 -25.09 35.55 -5.52
N ARG A 71 -26.22 35.77 -6.21
CA ARG A 71 -27.14 36.88 -5.89
C ARG A 71 -27.95 36.63 -4.62
N ALA A 72 -28.26 35.36 -4.33
CA ALA A 72 -28.99 34.98 -3.14
C ALA A 72 -28.10 35.00 -1.88
N LEU A 73 -26.80 34.72 -2.03
CA LEU A 73 -25.84 34.73 -0.93
C LEU A 73 -25.35 36.16 -0.62
N PRO A 74 -25.41 36.63 0.63
CA PRO A 74 -25.02 38.00 1.01
C PRO A 74 -23.49 38.24 0.98
N VAL A 75 -22.68 37.18 0.91
CA VAL A 75 -21.22 37.27 0.78
C VAL A 75 -20.86 36.91 -0.66
N THR A 76 -20.57 37.91 -1.48
CA THR A 76 -20.21 37.72 -2.91
C THR A 76 -18.95 36.87 -3.12
N THR A 77 -18.12 36.71 -2.07
CA THR A 77 -16.84 35.97 -2.11
C THR A 77 -16.92 34.52 -1.68
N ALA A 78 -18.06 33.99 -1.20
CA ALA A 78 -18.09 32.60 -0.71
C ALA A 78 -18.10 31.55 -1.84
N LEU A 79 -18.54 31.89 -3.06
CA LEU A 79 -18.66 30.96 -4.18
C LEU A 79 -17.68 31.32 -5.31
N HIS A 80 -16.54 30.64 -5.35
CA HIS A 80 -15.49 30.89 -6.33
C HIS A 80 -15.69 30.07 -7.60
N SER A 81 -15.40 30.69 -8.74
CA SER A 81 -15.12 29.96 -9.97
C SER A 81 -13.66 29.48 -9.90
N ALA A 82 -13.41 28.21 -10.19
CA ALA A 82 -12.08 27.64 -10.36
C ALA A 82 -12.02 26.92 -11.71
N HIS A 83 -10.82 26.51 -12.18
CA HIS A 83 -10.64 25.87 -13.49
C HIS A 83 -11.64 24.71 -13.67
N GLY A 84 -12.63 24.91 -14.54
CA GLY A 84 -13.65 23.91 -14.87
C GLY A 84 -14.78 23.69 -13.85
N GLY A 85 -14.90 24.49 -12.77
CA GLY A 85 -15.87 24.20 -11.70
C GLY A 85 -16.12 25.33 -10.70
N TYR A 86 -16.83 24.97 -9.62
CA TYR A 86 -17.22 25.90 -8.56
C TYR A 86 -16.87 25.36 -7.18
N ARG A 87 -16.48 26.26 -6.28
CA ARG A 87 -16.10 25.94 -4.90
C ARG A 87 -16.81 26.87 -3.92
N LEU A 88 -17.38 26.29 -2.87
CA LEU A 88 -17.83 27.03 -1.68
C LEU A 88 -16.64 27.21 -0.72
N ALA A 89 -16.03 28.39 -0.72
CA ALA A 89 -14.89 28.74 0.13
C ALA A 89 -15.34 29.19 1.52
N LEU A 90 -15.78 28.22 2.32
CA LEU A 90 -16.04 28.39 3.74
C LEU A 90 -15.12 27.46 4.54
N PRO A 91 -14.73 27.82 5.78
CA PRO A 91 -14.08 26.86 6.66
C PRO A 91 -15.03 25.70 6.93
N ARG A 92 -14.51 24.49 7.12
CA ARG A 92 -15.33 23.30 7.40
C ARG A 92 -16.27 23.49 8.60
N GLU A 93 -15.80 24.18 9.65
CA GLU A 93 -16.60 24.52 10.84
C GLU A 93 -17.82 25.41 10.57
N ALA A 94 -17.88 26.08 9.42
CA ALA A 94 -19.05 26.85 9.01
C ALA A 94 -20.18 25.97 8.44
N VAL A 95 -19.92 24.69 8.19
CA VAL A 95 -20.91 23.71 7.74
C VAL A 95 -21.22 22.75 8.89
N ASP A 96 -22.50 22.67 9.28
CA ASP A 96 -22.92 21.93 10.48
C ASP A 96 -22.56 20.44 10.45
N ALA A 97 -22.55 19.80 9.27
CA ALA A 97 -22.14 18.40 9.11
C ALA A 97 -20.68 18.14 9.58
N TYR A 98 -19.72 18.98 9.20
CA TYR A 98 -18.33 18.80 9.64
C TYR A 98 -18.13 19.18 11.10
N ARG A 99 -18.85 20.19 11.58
CA ARG A 99 -18.84 20.56 13.00
C ARG A 99 -19.38 19.42 13.87
N PHE A 100 -20.47 18.77 13.42
CA PHE A 100 -21.03 17.58 14.06
C PHE A 100 -20.01 16.43 14.13
N GLU A 101 -19.35 16.11 13.01
CA GLU A 101 -18.34 15.05 12.99
C GLU A 101 -17.18 15.30 13.97
N ARG A 102 -16.69 16.53 14.06
CA ARG A 102 -15.62 16.89 15.01
C ARG A 102 -16.10 16.72 16.46
N LEU A 103 -17.26 17.30 16.80
CA LEU A 103 -17.80 17.23 18.16
C LEU A 103 -18.12 15.79 18.58
N ALA A 104 -18.63 14.96 17.67
CA ALA A 104 -18.86 13.54 17.91
C ALA A 104 -17.56 12.79 18.23
N ARG A 105 -16.47 13.04 17.47
CA ARG A 105 -15.14 12.45 17.74
C ARG A 105 -14.56 12.92 19.08
N GLU A 106 -14.70 14.21 19.42
CA GLU A 106 -14.25 14.75 20.71
C GLU A 106 -15.00 14.09 21.88
N GLY A 107 -16.32 13.95 21.76
CA GLY A 107 -17.15 13.27 22.74
C GLY A 107 -16.75 11.80 22.96
N GLN A 108 -16.52 11.08 21.86
CA GLN A 108 -16.07 9.69 21.92
C GLN A 108 -14.70 9.54 22.60
N ARG A 109 -13.75 10.44 22.32
CA ARG A 109 -12.43 10.44 22.96
C ARG A 109 -12.54 10.69 24.47
N ALA A 110 -13.36 11.66 24.87
CA ALA A 110 -13.62 11.95 26.29
C ALA A 110 -14.23 10.75 27.01
N LEU A 111 -15.19 10.05 26.37
CA LEU A 111 -15.80 8.84 26.92
C LEU A 111 -14.77 7.73 27.16
N ARG A 112 -13.87 7.47 26.19
CA ARG A 112 -12.79 6.47 26.33
C ARG A 112 -11.76 6.83 27.40
N ALA A 113 -11.54 8.12 27.63
CA ALA A 113 -10.66 8.61 28.69
C ALA A 113 -11.32 8.60 30.09
N GLY A 114 -12.59 8.20 30.20
CA GLY A 114 -13.35 8.19 31.45
C GLY A 114 -13.92 9.55 31.86
N ASP A 115 -13.86 10.57 31.00
CA ASP A 115 -14.44 11.89 31.25
C ASP A 115 -15.87 11.98 30.68
N ALA A 116 -16.82 11.41 31.42
CA ALA A 116 -18.24 11.38 31.04
C ALA A 116 -18.86 12.79 30.94
N THR A 117 -18.36 13.78 31.69
CA THR A 117 -18.92 15.14 31.69
C THR A 117 -18.60 15.87 30.39
N THR A 118 -17.33 15.81 29.98
CA THR A 118 -16.90 16.37 28.69
C THR A 118 -17.54 15.62 27.52
N ALA A 119 -17.64 14.28 27.62
CA ALA A 119 -18.29 13.46 26.59
C ALA A 119 -19.74 13.89 26.36
N THR A 120 -20.53 14.00 27.45
CA THR A 120 -21.93 14.44 27.38
C THR A 120 -22.03 15.83 26.75
N THR A 121 -21.24 16.80 27.24
CA THR A 121 -21.27 18.19 26.76
C THR A 121 -21.01 18.28 25.25
N ARG A 122 -20.01 17.56 24.75
CA ARG A 122 -19.63 17.59 23.32
C ARG A 122 -20.65 16.86 22.45
N LEU A 123 -21.20 15.74 22.91
CA LEU A 123 -22.20 14.98 22.17
C LEU A 123 -23.54 15.71 22.13
N ASP A 124 -23.95 16.40 23.21
CA ASP A 124 -25.12 17.28 23.20
C ASP A 124 -24.94 18.45 22.23
N GLU A 125 -23.76 19.08 22.24
CA GLU A 125 -23.43 20.14 21.27
C GLU A 125 -23.53 19.60 19.83
N ALA A 126 -23.01 18.40 19.57
CA ALA A 126 -23.08 17.75 18.26
C ALA A 126 -24.53 17.47 17.83
N LEU A 127 -25.32 16.83 18.70
CA LEU A 127 -26.69 16.42 18.42
C LEU A 127 -27.62 17.64 18.27
N SER A 128 -27.35 18.75 18.95
CA SER A 128 -28.11 20.01 18.82
C SER A 128 -28.04 20.64 17.43
N LEU A 129 -27.07 20.26 16.60
CA LEU A 129 -26.94 20.74 15.23
C LEU A 129 -28.01 20.15 14.30
N TRP A 130 -28.63 19.03 14.68
CA TRP A 130 -29.61 18.32 13.87
C TRP A 130 -31.00 18.96 13.98
N ARG A 131 -31.63 19.23 12.84
CA ARG A 131 -32.97 19.85 12.71
C ARG A 131 -33.99 18.98 12.00
N GLY A 132 -33.60 17.78 11.58
CA GLY A 132 -34.40 16.84 10.81
C GLY A 132 -33.52 15.80 10.11
N PRO A 133 -34.05 15.06 9.12
CA PRO A 133 -33.26 14.17 8.29
C PRO A 133 -32.11 14.90 7.58
N ALA A 134 -30.93 14.28 7.51
CA ALA A 134 -29.80 14.85 6.78
C ALA A 134 -30.18 15.15 5.32
N LEU A 135 -29.75 16.31 4.82
CA LEU A 135 -29.94 16.73 3.43
C LEU A 135 -31.40 16.79 2.97
N ALA A 136 -32.34 17.17 3.84
CA ALA A 136 -33.79 17.09 3.57
C ALA A 136 -34.22 17.75 2.24
N ASP A 137 -33.62 18.88 1.85
CA ASP A 137 -33.93 19.57 0.58
C ASP A 137 -33.29 18.93 -0.68
N ALA A 138 -32.47 17.89 -0.49
CA ALA A 138 -31.79 17.13 -1.54
C ALA A 138 -32.06 15.62 -1.46
N ILE A 139 -33.03 15.16 -0.66
CA ILE A 139 -33.24 13.73 -0.39
C ILE A 139 -33.49 12.89 -1.67
N ASP A 140 -34.16 13.47 -2.67
CA ASP A 140 -34.43 12.80 -3.96
C ASP A 140 -33.26 12.91 -4.96
N ALA A 141 -32.15 13.57 -4.60
CA ALA A 141 -30.99 13.68 -5.46
C ALA A 141 -30.08 12.47 -5.29
N ARG A 142 -29.66 11.84 -6.41
CA ARG A 142 -28.85 10.60 -6.38
C ARG A 142 -27.58 10.72 -5.54
N TYR A 143 -26.91 11.87 -5.56
CA TYR A 143 -25.69 12.12 -4.78
C TYR A 143 -25.93 12.18 -3.26
N ALA A 144 -27.17 12.48 -2.82
CA ALA A 144 -27.48 12.73 -1.42
C ALA A 144 -27.71 11.43 -0.63
N ALA A 145 -28.12 10.34 -1.27
CA ALA A 145 -28.51 9.10 -0.58
C ALA A 145 -27.39 8.51 0.29
N ALA A 146 -26.18 8.34 -0.27
CA ALA A 146 -25.04 7.79 0.46
C ALA A 146 -24.55 8.75 1.56
N ALA A 147 -24.50 10.06 1.27
CA ALA A 147 -24.07 11.07 2.22
C ALA A 147 -25.05 11.21 3.40
N ALA A 148 -26.35 11.17 3.15
CA ALA A 148 -27.39 11.19 4.17
C ALA A 148 -27.33 9.92 5.05
N ALA A 149 -27.22 8.73 4.44
CA ALA A 149 -27.10 7.48 5.19
C ALA A 149 -25.87 7.48 6.13
N ARG A 150 -24.71 7.95 5.64
CA ARG A 150 -23.49 8.09 6.45
C ARG A 150 -23.69 9.04 7.63
N LEU A 151 -24.30 10.20 7.40
CA LEU A 151 -24.53 11.21 8.45
C LEU A 151 -25.53 10.70 9.50
N GLU A 152 -26.60 10.01 9.09
CA GLU A 152 -27.56 9.41 10.02
C GLU A 152 -26.96 8.26 10.84
N GLU A 153 -26.06 7.46 10.25
CA GLU A 153 -25.33 6.42 10.99
C GLU A 153 -24.40 7.01 12.06
N LEU A 154 -23.72 8.12 11.73
CA LEU A 154 -22.93 8.88 12.69
C LEU A 154 -23.78 9.51 13.79
N ARG A 155 -24.99 10.00 13.46
CA ARG A 155 -25.97 10.50 14.44
C ARG A 155 -26.35 9.42 15.44
N LEU A 156 -26.64 8.22 14.95
CA LEU A 156 -26.99 7.09 15.81
C LEU A 156 -25.83 6.69 16.72
N SER A 157 -24.61 6.65 16.19
CA SER A 157 -23.41 6.38 17.00
C SER A 157 -23.19 7.45 18.08
N ALA A 158 -23.42 8.73 17.77
CA ALA A 158 -23.31 9.82 18.74
C ALA A 158 -24.40 9.76 19.84
N LEU A 159 -25.62 9.33 19.50
CA LEU A 159 -26.69 9.07 20.48
C LEU A 159 -26.31 7.91 21.42
N GLU A 160 -25.72 6.83 20.89
CA GLU A 160 -25.23 5.71 21.68
C GLU A 160 -24.10 6.13 22.63
N ASP A 161 -23.12 6.90 22.14
CA ASP A 161 -22.01 7.43 22.95
C ASP A 161 -22.54 8.37 24.04
N ARG A 162 -23.57 9.19 23.76
CA ARG A 162 -24.15 10.12 24.74
C ARG A 162 -24.88 9.36 25.83
N ALA A 163 -25.71 8.40 25.46
CA ALA A 163 -26.42 7.55 26.41
C ALA A 163 -25.45 6.74 27.28
N GLU A 164 -24.32 6.28 26.73
CA GLU A 164 -23.27 5.63 27.51
C GLU A 164 -22.61 6.60 28.51
N ALA A 165 -22.26 7.82 28.10
CA ALA A 165 -21.73 8.85 28.99
C ALA A 165 -22.71 9.23 30.11
N ASP A 166 -23.99 9.35 29.80
CA ASP A 166 -25.06 9.65 30.77
C ASP A 166 -25.24 8.51 31.79
N LEU A 167 -25.12 7.24 31.36
CA LEU A 167 -25.13 6.09 32.27
C LEU A 167 -23.93 6.10 33.21
N VAL A 168 -22.72 6.38 32.71
CA VAL A 168 -21.51 6.51 33.53
C VAL A 168 -21.65 7.64 34.55
N ALA A 169 -22.29 8.75 34.15
CA ALA A 169 -22.52 9.90 35.01
C ALA A 169 -23.72 9.73 35.97
N GLY A 170 -24.37 8.56 36.00
CA GLY A 170 -25.48 8.25 36.91
C GLY A 170 -26.83 8.87 36.53
N ARG A 171 -27.02 9.28 35.27
CA ARG A 171 -28.26 9.89 34.74
C ARG A 171 -29.14 8.89 33.97
N GLY A 172 -29.12 7.61 34.36
CA GLY A 172 -29.81 6.54 33.65
C GLY A 172 -31.35 6.60 33.69
N ASP A 173 -31.92 7.28 34.70
CA ASP A 173 -33.36 7.46 34.88
C ASP A 173 -34.00 8.33 33.78
N GLN A 174 -33.24 9.27 33.22
CA GLN A 174 -33.68 10.18 32.18
C GLN A 174 -33.58 9.57 30.77
N LEU A 175 -32.89 8.44 30.61
CA LEU A 175 -32.60 7.83 29.30
C LEU A 175 -33.60 6.77 28.85
N VAL A 176 -34.38 6.19 29.77
CA VAL A 176 -35.16 4.98 29.46
C VAL A 176 -36.17 5.22 28.33
N ALA A 177 -36.94 6.31 28.39
CA ALA A 177 -37.92 6.64 27.36
C ALA A 177 -37.28 6.86 25.98
N GLU A 178 -36.12 7.51 25.94
CA GLU A 178 -35.38 7.76 24.69
C GLU A 178 -34.79 6.46 24.12
N LEU A 179 -34.21 5.61 24.96
CA LEU A 179 -33.64 4.33 24.55
C LEU A 179 -34.73 3.33 24.12
N GLU A 180 -35.94 3.38 24.71
CA GLU A 180 -37.10 2.63 24.24
C GLU A 180 -37.52 3.07 22.83
N GLU A 181 -37.59 4.38 22.57
CA GLU A 181 -37.90 4.94 21.24
C GLU A 181 -36.84 4.56 20.19
N LEU A 182 -35.56 4.66 20.55
CA LEU A 182 -34.45 4.26 19.66
C LEU A 182 -34.45 2.76 19.39
N ALA A 183 -34.72 1.92 20.40
CA ALA A 183 -34.81 0.48 20.24
C ALA A 183 -36.00 0.06 19.37
N ALA A 184 -37.09 0.82 19.37
CA ALA A 184 -38.24 0.58 18.49
C ALA A 184 -37.94 0.95 17.03
N ARG A 185 -37.18 2.04 16.80
CA ARG A 185 -36.76 2.46 15.44
C ARG A 185 -35.63 1.61 14.86
N HIS A 186 -34.76 1.07 15.70
CA HIS A 186 -33.60 0.27 15.31
C HIS A 186 -33.60 -1.10 15.99
N PRO A 187 -34.56 -1.97 15.64
CA PRO A 187 -34.87 -3.18 16.39
C PRO A 187 -33.77 -4.24 16.39
N LEU A 188 -32.77 -4.14 15.50
CA LEU A 188 -31.63 -5.06 15.38
C LEU A 188 -30.31 -4.50 15.95
N ARG A 189 -30.29 -3.26 16.46
CA ARG A 189 -29.06 -2.58 16.88
C ARG A 189 -28.69 -2.92 18.32
N GLU A 190 -27.73 -3.84 18.47
CA GLU A 190 -27.37 -4.46 19.75
C GLU A 190 -26.89 -3.47 20.83
N ARG A 191 -26.19 -2.40 20.45
CA ARG A 191 -25.64 -1.42 21.40
C ARG A 191 -26.74 -0.62 22.10
N ILE A 192 -27.76 -0.15 21.37
CA ILE A 192 -28.95 0.50 21.94
C ILE A 192 -29.66 -0.43 22.93
N ARG A 193 -29.78 -1.72 22.58
CA ARG A 193 -30.39 -2.72 23.46
C ARG A 193 -29.61 -2.88 24.77
N ALA A 194 -28.29 -3.00 24.69
CA ALA A 194 -27.42 -3.11 25.87
C ALA A 194 -27.54 -1.87 26.78
N LEU A 195 -27.59 -0.67 26.22
CA LEU A 195 -27.76 0.58 26.97
C LEU A 195 -29.15 0.64 27.65
N LEU A 196 -30.23 0.27 26.94
CA LEU A 196 -31.58 0.21 27.50
C LEU A 196 -31.67 -0.77 28.67
N MET A 197 -31.07 -1.96 28.50
CA MET A 197 -30.97 -2.96 29.55
C MET A 197 -30.28 -2.36 30.80
N SER A 198 -29.09 -1.78 30.64
CA SER A 198 -28.34 -1.16 31.75
C SER A 198 -29.11 -0.03 32.44
N ALA A 199 -29.82 0.82 31.68
CA ALA A 199 -30.66 1.90 32.22
C ALA A 199 -31.86 1.39 33.04
N LEU A 200 -32.58 0.39 32.54
CA LEU A 200 -33.70 -0.25 33.25
C LEU A 200 -33.24 -0.92 34.54
N TYR A 201 -32.09 -1.59 34.51
CA TYR A 201 -31.55 -2.24 35.71
C TYR A 201 -31.05 -1.22 36.74
N GLY A 202 -30.33 -0.18 36.31
CA GLY A 202 -29.84 0.90 37.18
C GLY A 202 -30.96 1.70 37.86
N THR A 203 -32.17 1.70 37.30
CA THR A 203 -33.37 2.35 37.87
C THR A 203 -34.23 1.41 38.74
N GLY A 204 -33.77 0.18 38.99
CA GLY A 204 -34.48 -0.82 39.79
C GLY A 204 -35.60 -1.57 39.04
N ARG A 205 -35.74 -1.37 37.72
CA ARG A 205 -36.73 -2.05 36.86
C ARG A 205 -36.18 -3.37 36.29
N GLN A 206 -35.63 -4.22 37.16
CA GLN A 206 -34.95 -5.47 36.78
C GLN A 206 -35.82 -6.41 35.92
N ALA A 207 -37.11 -6.56 36.25
CA ALA A 207 -38.01 -7.43 35.49
C ALA A 207 -38.20 -6.95 34.03
N GLU A 208 -38.13 -5.65 33.79
CA GLU A 208 -38.26 -5.04 32.47
C GLU A 208 -36.96 -5.15 31.68
N ALA A 209 -35.80 -5.00 32.36
CA ALA A 209 -34.49 -5.23 31.76
C ALA A 209 -34.33 -6.68 31.25
N LEU A 210 -34.76 -7.68 32.05
CA LEU A 210 -34.72 -9.10 31.65
C LEU A 210 -35.71 -9.41 30.51
N ARG A 211 -36.89 -8.78 30.51
CA ARG A 211 -37.85 -8.91 29.41
C ARG A 211 -37.30 -8.34 28.10
N SER A 212 -36.64 -7.18 28.17
CA SER A 212 -35.99 -6.54 27.01
C SER A 212 -34.93 -7.44 26.36
N TYR A 213 -34.19 -8.21 27.15
CA TYR A 213 -33.24 -9.21 26.63
C TYR A 213 -33.93 -10.37 25.91
N GLU A 214 -34.97 -10.96 26.51
CA GLU A 214 -35.70 -12.09 25.93
C GLU A 214 -36.40 -11.71 24.61
N GLU A 215 -37.03 -10.53 24.57
CA GLU A 215 -37.66 -10.00 23.36
C GLU A 215 -36.65 -9.78 22.23
N PHE A 216 -35.47 -9.26 22.56
CA PHE A 216 -34.41 -9.05 21.59
C PHE A 216 -33.78 -10.35 21.08
N ARG A 217 -33.55 -11.31 21.98
CA ARG A 217 -33.06 -12.65 21.65
C ARG A 217 -34.03 -13.38 20.71
N ALA A 218 -35.32 -13.34 21.02
CA ALA A 218 -36.35 -13.94 20.16
C ALA A 218 -36.36 -13.31 18.77
N ARG A 219 -36.27 -11.97 18.69
CA ARG A 219 -36.23 -11.25 17.42
C ARG A 219 -34.99 -11.53 16.58
N LEU A 220 -33.79 -11.56 17.17
CA LEU A 220 -32.57 -11.92 16.44
C LEU A 220 -32.61 -13.36 15.92
N ALA A 221 -33.17 -14.28 16.70
CA ALA A 221 -33.37 -15.66 16.28
C ALA A 221 -34.40 -15.77 15.13
N GLU A 222 -35.46 -14.97 15.14
CA GLU A 222 -36.51 -14.98 14.11
C GLU A 222 -36.09 -14.28 12.82
N GLU A 223 -35.51 -13.08 12.90
CA GLU A 223 -35.18 -12.26 11.71
C GLU A 223 -33.82 -12.62 11.10
N LEU A 224 -32.83 -13.03 11.91
CA LEU A 224 -31.45 -13.24 11.48
C LEU A 224 -30.90 -14.65 11.76
N GLY A 225 -31.58 -15.48 12.55
CA GLY A 225 -31.13 -16.83 12.91
C GLY A 225 -29.86 -16.87 13.79
N ILE A 226 -29.57 -15.77 14.50
CA ILE A 226 -28.38 -15.61 15.35
C ILE A 226 -28.75 -15.37 16.81
N ASP A 227 -27.82 -15.70 17.71
CA ASP A 227 -27.89 -15.33 19.13
C ASP A 227 -27.34 -13.91 19.37
N PRO A 228 -27.76 -13.21 20.45
CA PRO A 228 -27.18 -11.91 20.81
C PRO A 228 -25.65 -11.96 20.99
N SER A 229 -24.95 -10.88 20.62
CA SER A 229 -23.48 -10.76 20.75
C SER A 229 -22.99 -10.91 22.20
N PRO A 230 -21.67 -11.12 22.41
CA PRO A 230 -21.08 -11.10 23.75
C PRO A 230 -21.46 -9.85 24.57
N ARG A 231 -21.48 -8.65 23.96
CA ARG A 231 -21.80 -7.38 24.64
C ARG A 231 -23.18 -7.39 25.31
N VAL A 232 -24.21 -7.88 24.63
CA VAL A 232 -25.58 -7.96 25.18
C VAL A 232 -25.71 -9.08 26.22
N ARG A 233 -25.03 -10.22 25.99
CA ARG A 233 -25.00 -11.35 26.93
C ARG A 233 -24.27 -11.01 28.24
N ASP A 234 -23.18 -10.26 28.19
CA ASP A 234 -22.42 -9.88 29.37
C ASP A 234 -23.23 -8.95 30.28
N VAL A 235 -23.97 -8.00 29.70
CA VAL A 235 -24.92 -7.15 30.44
C VAL A 235 -26.01 -8.00 31.11
N HIS A 236 -26.59 -8.99 30.40
CA HIS A 236 -27.56 -9.92 30.99
C HIS A 236 -26.98 -10.76 32.14
N VAL A 237 -25.77 -11.30 31.98
CA VAL A 237 -25.09 -12.09 33.01
C VAL A 237 -24.81 -11.25 34.26
N ALA A 238 -24.37 -10.01 34.09
CA ALA A 238 -24.07 -9.12 35.21
C ALA A 238 -25.35 -8.71 35.98
N MET A 239 -26.48 -8.53 35.29
CA MET A 239 -27.80 -8.34 35.94
C MET A 239 -28.24 -9.55 36.76
N LEU A 240 -27.97 -10.77 36.30
CA LEU A 240 -28.28 -12.00 37.05
C LEU A 240 -27.40 -12.18 38.28
N ARG A 241 -26.19 -11.59 38.27
CA ARG A 241 -25.23 -11.64 39.38
C ARG A 241 -25.48 -10.59 40.46
N GLY A 242 -26.30 -9.57 40.18
CA GLY A 242 -26.56 -8.50 41.15
C GLY A 242 -25.53 -7.38 41.12
N ASP A 243 -24.69 -7.29 40.08
CA ASP A 243 -23.59 -6.32 40.02
C ASP A 243 -24.15 -4.90 39.75
N PHE A 244 -24.16 -4.05 40.78
CA PHE A 244 -24.79 -2.72 40.75
C PHE A 244 -23.98 -1.61 40.05
N ALA A 245 -22.76 -1.91 39.60
CA ALA A 245 -21.91 -0.98 38.86
C ALA A 245 -21.77 -1.43 37.40
N LEU A 246 -22.84 -1.29 36.61
CA LEU A 246 -22.79 -1.53 35.17
C LEU A 246 -22.32 -0.29 34.44
N SER A 247 -21.01 -0.17 34.28
CA SER A 247 -20.42 0.58 33.17
C SER A 247 -19.51 -0.37 32.35
N PRO A 248 -19.64 -0.42 31.02
CA PRO A 248 -18.92 -1.39 30.19
C PRO A 248 -17.47 -0.95 29.91
N ALA A 249 -16.64 -0.73 30.94
CA ALA A 249 -15.18 -0.68 30.81
C ALA A 249 -14.46 -0.60 32.17
N ALA A 250 -13.72 -1.65 32.57
CA ALA A 250 -12.51 -1.56 33.40
C ALA A 250 -11.77 -2.92 33.51
N ALA A 251 -10.46 -2.92 33.25
CA ALA A 251 -9.53 -4.04 33.45
C ALA A 251 -8.54 -3.75 34.61
N PRO A 252 -8.01 -4.75 35.34
CA PRO A 252 -7.06 -4.55 36.43
C PRO A 252 -5.58 -4.84 36.07
N SER A 253 -4.67 -4.20 36.81
CA SER A 253 -3.20 -4.23 36.71
C SER A 253 -2.55 -5.24 37.70
N PRO A 254 -1.34 -5.82 37.42
CA PRO A 254 -0.72 -6.88 38.23
C PRO A 254 0.60 -6.47 38.94
N ALA A 255 1.12 -7.34 39.81
CA ALA A 255 2.40 -7.17 40.52
C ALA A 255 3.27 -8.45 40.59
N ALA A 256 4.53 -8.29 40.16
CA ALA A 256 5.81 -8.79 40.70
C ALA A 256 6.23 -10.29 40.65
N GLY A 257 7.40 -10.55 40.01
CA GLY A 257 8.18 -11.82 39.96
C GLY A 257 9.05 -12.09 41.22
N PRO A 258 10.32 -12.60 41.19
CA PRO A 258 11.20 -13.08 40.08
C PRO A 258 12.21 -14.26 40.38
N ALA A 259 13.02 -14.65 39.36
CA ALA A 259 14.44 -15.14 39.32
C ALA A 259 14.79 -16.64 39.64
N SER A 260 15.36 -17.46 38.71
CA SER A 260 16.76 -17.59 38.11
C SER A 260 17.82 -18.21 39.07
N PRO A 261 19.01 -18.80 38.71
CA PRO A 261 19.75 -18.94 37.41
C PRO A 261 20.62 -20.25 37.13
N ASN A 262 20.79 -20.63 35.85
CA ASN A 262 22.04 -20.92 35.02
C ASN A 262 23.27 -21.80 35.52
N PRO A 263 24.33 -22.10 34.69
CA PRO A 263 24.57 -22.99 33.50
C PRO A 263 25.89 -23.84 33.70
N PRO A 264 26.89 -24.04 32.77
CA PRO A 264 27.00 -24.17 31.28
C PRO A 264 27.87 -25.39 30.78
N GLY A 265 28.03 -25.62 29.45
CA GLY A 265 29.24 -26.24 28.86
C GLY A 265 29.12 -26.99 27.51
N PRO A 266 30.18 -27.09 26.66
CA PRO A 266 30.11 -26.77 25.21
C PRO A 266 30.54 -27.85 24.17
N THR A 267 30.28 -27.50 22.89
CA THR A 267 30.71 -27.97 21.53
C THR A 267 32.23 -28.26 21.33
N PRO A 268 32.75 -28.93 20.24
CA PRO A 268 32.63 -28.46 18.83
C PRO A 268 32.90 -29.40 17.59
N ALA A 269 32.49 -28.86 16.42
CA ALA A 269 33.14 -28.75 15.08
C ALA A 269 33.73 -29.93 14.25
N GLY A 270 33.55 -29.83 12.91
CA GLY A 270 34.40 -30.47 11.89
C GLY A 270 33.98 -30.22 10.42
N ARG A 271 34.85 -29.57 9.63
CA ARG A 271 34.76 -29.17 8.19
C ARG A 271 35.08 -30.30 7.20
N ALA A 272 34.66 -30.17 5.92
CA ALA A 272 35.50 -30.39 4.72
C ALA A 272 34.82 -29.91 3.41
N VAL A 273 35.64 -29.53 2.42
CA VAL A 273 35.35 -28.86 1.12
C VAL A 273 35.77 -29.78 -0.05
N GLY A 274 35.13 -29.68 -1.23
CA GLY A 274 35.75 -30.15 -2.49
C GLY A 274 34.89 -30.18 -3.78
N SER A 275 35.27 -29.32 -4.75
CA SER A 275 35.13 -29.38 -6.23
C SER A 275 33.93 -28.71 -6.96
N PRO A 276 34.18 -28.01 -8.11
CA PRO A 276 33.18 -27.22 -8.85
C PRO A 276 32.56 -27.97 -10.07
N PRO A 277 31.31 -27.68 -10.48
CA PRO A 277 30.68 -28.32 -11.65
C PRO A 277 30.65 -27.45 -12.93
N ALA A 278 30.47 -28.15 -14.06
CA ALA A 278 30.41 -27.69 -15.47
C ALA A 278 29.14 -26.87 -15.82
N PRO A 279 29.05 -26.24 -17.02
CA PRO A 279 28.08 -25.17 -17.28
C PRO A 279 26.65 -25.71 -17.36
N ALA A 280 25.77 -25.12 -16.54
CA ALA A 280 24.39 -25.50 -16.38
C ALA A 280 23.56 -25.20 -17.65
N ALA A 281 22.78 -26.18 -18.10
CA ALA A 281 21.63 -25.95 -18.95
C ALA A 281 20.77 -24.84 -18.32
N ALA A 282 20.36 -23.86 -19.12
CA ALA A 282 19.51 -22.76 -18.68
C ALA A 282 18.29 -23.33 -17.95
N ARG A 283 18.20 -23.01 -16.66
CA ARG A 283 17.08 -23.42 -15.81
C ARG A 283 15.80 -22.84 -16.40
N PRO A 284 14.67 -23.58 -16.40
CA PRO A 284 13.37 -22.97 -16.66
C PRO A 284 13.19 -21.82 -15.66
N VAL A 285 12.97 -20.61 -16.20
CA VAL A 285 12.71 -19.41 -15.40
C VAL A 285 11.44 -19.69 -14.58
N ALA A 286 11.54 -19.56 -13.26
CA ALA A 286 10.39 -19.73 -12.38
C ALA A 286 9.34 -18.67 -12.74
N PRO A 287 8.03 -19.01 -12.73
CA PRO A 287 6.99 -18.02 -12.99
C PRO A 287 7.08 -16.87 -11.97
N PRO A 288 6.78 -15.62 -12.37
CA PRO A 288 6.80 -14.46 -11.47
C PRO A 288 5.99 -14.66 -10.20
N GLY A 289 6.48 -14.10 -9.09
CA GLY A 289 5.79 -14.13 -7.80
C GLY A 289 6.71 -14.34 -6.60
N ASN A 290 6.09 -14.34 -5.42
CA ASN A 290 6.79 -14.49 -4.13
C ASN A 290 6.39 -15.77 -3.36
N LEU A 291 5.72 -16.71 -4.05
CA LEU A 291 5.29 -17.98 -3.46
C LEU A 291 6.50 -18.86 -3.12
N ARG A 292 6.51 -19.41 -1.91
CA ARG A 292 7.55 -20.34 -1.46
C ARG A 292 7.26 -21.77 -1.91
N ALA A 293 8.30 -22.50 -2.28
CA ALA A 293 8.18 -23.93 -2.52
C ALA A 293 7.75 -24.65 -1.22
N PRO A 294 6.74 -25.53 -1.27
CA PRO A 294 6.28 -26.23 -0.07
C PRO A 294 7.34 -27.23 0.42
N LEU A 295 7.79 -27.09 1.66
CA LEU A 295 8.77 -27.99 2.30
C LEU A 295 8.16 -29.29 2.82
N THR A 296 6.84 -29.34 2.91
CA THR A 296 6.12 -30.52 3.40
C THR A 296 4.98 -30.88 2.45
N THR A 297 4.67 -32.17 2.36
CA THR A 297 3.59 -32.65 1.49
C THR A 297 2.25 -32.04 1.91
N PHE A 298 1.46 -31.62 0.92
CA PHE A 298 0.09 -31.19 1.10
C PHE A 298 -0.81 -32.44 1.16
N VAL A 299 -1.49 -32.65 2.29
CA VAL A 299 -2.23 -33.89 2.57
C VAL A 299 -3.72 -33.62 2.60
N GLY A 300 -4.47 -34.46 1.87
CA GLY A 300 -5.90 -34.31 1.69
C GLY A 300 -6.27 -33.08 0.85
N ARG A 301 -7.57 -32.81 0.75
CA ARG A 301 -8.14 -31.58 0.15
C ARG A 301 -8.12 -31.44 -1.38
N GLY A 302 -8.00 -32.55 -2.10
CA GLY A 302 -8.13 -32.56 -3.56
C GLY A 302 -9.51 -32.08 -4.04
N GLY A 303 -10.58 -32.31 -3.25
CA GLY A 303 -11.92 -31.80 -3.57
C GLY A 303 -12.04 -30.29 -3.42
N GLU A 304 -11.49 -29.73 -2.34
CA GLU A 304 -11.42 -28.29 -2.08
C GLU A 304 -10.57 -27.58 -3.14
N LEU A 305 -9.40 -28.11 -3.50
CA LEU A 305 -8.55 -27.55 -4.56
C LEU A 305 -9.29 -27.51 -5.91
N ARG A 306 -10.01 -28.58 -6.27
CA ARG A 306 -10.82 -28.60 -7.50
C ARG A 306 -11.94 -27.55 -7.45
N ARG A 307 -12.71 -27.51 -6.36
CA ARG A 307 -13.77 -26.50 -6.17
C ARG A 307 -13.24 -25.08 -6.27
N LEU A 308 -12.12 -24.80 -5.60
CA LEU A 308 -11.47 -23.49 -5.61
C LEU A 308 -10.96 -23.11 -7.01
N GLY A 309 -10.39 -24.07 -7.73
CA GLY A 309 -9.96 -23.89 -9.13
C GLY A 309 -11.12 -23.66 -10.10
N ASP A 310 -12.25 -24.36 -9.92
CA ASP A 310 -13.46 -24.17 -10.72
C ASP A 310 -14.11 -22.80 -10.42
N GLN A 311 -14.22 -22.43 -9.14
CA GLN A 311 -14.74 -21.12 -8.73
C GLN A 311 -13.89 -19.95 -9.27
N LEU A 312 -12.56 -20.08 -9.29
CA LEU A 312 -11.69 -19.09 -9.94
C LEU A 312 -11.75 -19.13 -11.47
N ARG A 313 -12.22 -20.22 -12.08
CA ARG A 313 -12.42 -20.27 -13.53
C ARG A 313 -13.69 -19.52 -13.91
N ASP A 314 -14.75 -19.71 -13.12
CA ASP A 314 -16.08 -19.15 -13.36
C ASP A 314 -16.25 -17.71 -12.83
N GLY A 315 -15.45 -17.33 -11.82
CA GLY A 315 -15.43 -16.00 -11.21
C GLY A 315 -14.01 -15.43 -11.09
N ARG A 316 -13.89 -14.24 -10.49
CA ARG A 316 -12.58 -13.55 -10.30
C ARG A 316 -12.18 -13.38 -8.84
N LEU A 317 -13.08 -13.67 -7.91
CA LEU A 317 -12.84 -13.55 -6.49
C LEU A 317 -13.33 -14.80 -5.77
N VAL A 318 -12.43 -15.43 -5.00
CA VAL A 318 -12.80 -16.51 -4.08
C VAL A 318 -12.25 -16.25 -2.69
N THR A 319 -13.12 -16.28 -1.68
CA THR A 319 -12.72 -16.15 -0.28
C THR A 319 -12.78 -17.50 0.41
N LEU A 320 -11.64 -17.94 0.92
CA LEU A 320 -11.53 -19.12 1.79
C LEU A 320 -12.00 -18.72 3.18
N VAL A 321 -13.14 -19.27 3.59
CA VAL A 321 -13.76 -18.97 4.89
C VAL A 321 -13.63 -20.19 5.80
N GLY A 322 -13.12 -20.00 7.01
CA GLY A 322 -12.97 -21.10 7.97
C GLY A 322 -12.24 -20.69 9.25
N PRO A 323 -12.31 -21.53 10.30
CA PRO A 323 -11.74 -21.22 11.60
C PRO A 323 -10.19 -21.13 11.55
N GLY A 324 -9.61 -20.51 12.58
CA GLY A 324 -8.15 -20.48 12.77
C GLY A 324 -7.55 -21.90 12.78
N GLY A 325 -6.39 -22.08 12.15
CA GLY A 325 -5.72 -23.39 12.08
C GLY A 325 -6.31 -24.40 11.09
N ALA A 326 -7.36 -24.04 10.33
CA ALA A 326 -7.97 -24.90 9.30
C ALA A 326 -7.12 -25.04 8.02
N GLY A 327 -5.99 -24.34 7.89
CA GLY A 327 -5.09 -24.45 6.72
C GLY A 327 -5.50 -23.64 5.49
N LYS A 328 -6.21 -22.51 5.66
CA LYS A 328 -6.67 -21.62 4.57
C LYS A 328 -5.49 -21.09 3.75
N THR A 329 -4.51 -20.48 4.41
CA THR A 329 -3.26 -19.97 3.81
C THR A 329 -2.55 -21.05 2.99
N ARG A 330 -2.40 -22.25 3.55
CA ARG A 330 -1.75 -23.38 2.88
C ARG A 330 -2.51 -23.83 1.63
N LEU A 331 -3.85 -23.87 1.68
CA LEU A 331 -4.69 -24.21 0.52
C LEU A 331 -4.56 -23.14 -0.57
N ALA A 332 -4.61 -21.85 -0.21
CA ALA A 332 -4.47 -20.73 -1.14
C ALA A 332 -3.10 -20.73 -1.84
N SER A 333 -1.99 -20.84 -1.08
CA SER A 333 -0.64 -20.91 -1.66
C SER A 333 -0.42 -22.14 -2.55
N THR A 334 -1.02 -23.29 -2.19
CA THR A 334 -0.92 -24.51 -3.00
C THR A 334 -1.62 -24.35 -4.34
N LEU A 335 -2.82 -23.78 -4.34
CA LEU A 335 -3.54 -23.45 -5.58
C LEU A 335 -2.73 -22.45 -6.41
N ALA A 336 -2.29 -21.35 -5.79
CA ALA A 336 -1.59 -20.29 -6.49
C ALA A 336 -0.29 -20.82 -7.15
N GLY A 337 0.45 -21.69 -6.46
CA GLY A 337 1.62 -22.37 -7.03
C GLY A 337 1.27 -23.26 -8.23
N SER A 338 0.11 -23.93 -8.22
CA SER A 338 -0.35 -24.74 -9.37
C SER A 338 -0.82 -23.92 -10.56
N LEU A 339 -1.31 -22.69 -10.32
CA LEU A 339 -1.84 -21.79 -11.34
C LEU A 339 -0.80 -20.80 -11.87
N ALA A 340 0.36 -20.66 -11.22
CA ALA A 340 1.41 -19.71 -11.58
C ALA A 340 1.86 -19.81 -13.04
N ALA A 341 1.91 -21.02 -13.62
CA ALA A 341 2.27 -21.21 -15.03
C ALA A 341 1.20 -20.70 -16.02
N THR A 342 -0.04 -20.52 -15.57
CA THR A 342 -1.16 -20.02 -16.40
C THR A 342 -1.46 -18.53 -16.19
N HIS A 343 -0.72 -17.86 -15.29
CA HIS A 343 -0.84 -16.43 -15.00
C HIS A 343 0.51 -15.77 -15.28
N PRO A 344 0.73 -15.24 -16.50
CA PRO A 344 2.02 -14.65 -16.88
C PRO A 344 2.42 -13.45 -16.03
N GLY A 345 1.46 -12.74 -15.41
CA GLY A 345 1.72 -11.67 -14.43
C GLY A 345 2.11 -12.19 -13.05
N GLY A 346 2.10 -13.51 -12.86
CA GLY A 346 2.57 -14.19 -11.67
C GLY A 346 1.50 -14.44 -10.60
N ALA A 347 1.96 -15.05 -9.51
CA ALA A 347 1.14 -15.30 -8.33
C ALA A 347 1.76 -14.68 -7.08
N TRP A 348 1.01 -13.80 -6.41
CA TRP A 348 1.51 -12.90 -5.38
C TRP A 348 0.78 -13.12 -4.06
N LEU A 349 1.51 -13.49 -3.02
CA LEU A 349 1.02 -13.59 -1.64
C LEU A 349 1.25 -12.27 -0.90
N VAL A 350 0.18 -11.74 -0.31
CA VAL A 350 0.20 -10.54 0.53
C VAL A 350 -0.28 -10.94 1.92
N GLU A 351 0.64 -10.98 2.88
CA GLU A 351 0.33 -11.28 4.28
C GLU A 351 -0.14 -9.99 4.97
N LEU A 352 -1.42 -9.92 5.35
CA LEU A 352 -1.98 -8.74 6.03
C LEU A 352 -1.90 -8.82 7.55
N ALA A 353 -1.45 -9.95 8.13
CA ALA A 353 -1.49 -10.20 9.58
C ALA A 353 -0.78 -9.15 10.46
N ALA A 354 0.23 -8.45 9.93
CA ALA A 354 0.99 -7.43 10.65
C ALA A 354 0.47 -6.00 10.39
N VAL A 355 -0.55 -5.84 9.55
CA VAL A 355 -1.12 -4.53 9.18
C VAL A 355 -2.12 -4.11 10.24
N THR A 356 -1.96 -2.92 10.78
CA THR A 356 -2.83 -2.41 11.86
C THR A 356 -3.72 -1.26 11.39
N ASP A 357 -3.24 -0.45 10.44
CA ASP A 357 -3.99 0.61 9.82
C ASP A 357 -4.66 0.12 8.51
N PRO A 358 -6.00 0.20 8.40
CA PRO A 358 -6.75 -0.02 7.16
C PRO A 358 -6.20 0.70 5.92
N ASP A 359 -5.64 1.90 6.09
CA ASP A 359 -5.17 2.72 4.97
C ASP A 359 -3.83 2.22 4.38
N ASP A 360 -3.11 1.35 5.09
CA ASP A 360 -1.83 0.78 4.64
C ASP A 360 -1.98 -0.39 3.65
N VAL A 361 -3.19 -0.97 3.51
CA VAL A 361 -3.40 -2.18 2.69
C VAL A 361 -2.90 -2.03 1.24
N PRO A 362 -3.20 -0.94 0.49
CA PRO A 362 -2.70 -0.76 -0.87
C PRO A 362 -1.17 -0.73 -0.95
N GLN A 363 -0.51 -0.06 0.00
CA GLN A 363 0.94 0.05 0.05
C GLN A 363 1.62 -1.30 0.29
N VAL A 364 1.01 -2.14 1.13
CA VAL A 364 1.51 -3.51 1.36
C VAL A 364 1.46 -4.33 0.06
N ILE A 365 0.46 -4.13 -0.80
CA ILE A 365 0.38 -4.80 -2.11
C ILE A 365 1.48 -4.27 -3.06
N VAL A 366 1.64 -2.96 -3.21
CA VAL A 366 2.67 -2.32 -4.08
C VAL A 366 4.05 -2.90 -3.78
N ARG A 367 4.37 -2.97 -2.49
CA ARG A 367 5.59 -3.53 -1.94
C ARG A 367 5.73 -5.04 -2.14
N SER A 368 4.66 -5.81 -1.95
CA SER A 368 4.69 -7.26 -2.20
C SER A 368 4.99 -7.58 -3.67
N LEU A 369 4.53 -6.72 -4.58
CA LEU A 369 4.85 -6.76 -6.02
C LEU A 369 6.26 -6.22 -6.32
N GLY A 370 6.87 -5.49 -5.37
CA GLY A 370 8.16 -4.84 -5.52
C GLY A 370 8.16 -3.67 -6.51
N LEU A 371 7.02 -2.99 -6.63
CA LEU A 371 6.87 -1.82 -7.50
C LEU A 371 7.55 -0.60 -6.86
N ARG A 372 8.29 0.16 -7.66
CA ARG A 372 8.89 1.45 -7.27
C ARG A 372 7.98 2.59 -7.69
N GLU A 373 7.94 3.67 -6.91
CA GLU A 373 7.21 4.87 -7.29
C GLU A 373 7.78 5.49 -8.57
N ALA A 374 6.93 6.20 -9.32
CA ALA A 374 7.37 6.98 -10.48
C ALA A 374 8.31 8.11 -10.02
N GLY A 375 9.54 8.14 -10.55
CA GLY A 375 10.54 9.14 -10.17
C GLY A 375 10.36 10.47 -10.91
N LEU A 376 11.17 11.47 -10.57
CA LEU A 376 11.21 12.80 -11.21
C LEU A 376 11.27 12.79 -12.76
N LEU A 377 11.79 11.70 -13.36
CA LEU A 377 11.92 11.54 -14.82
C LEU A 377 10.71 10.86 -15.48
N ASP A 378 9.73 10.34 -14.71
CA ASP A 378 8.58 9.59 -15.23
C ASP A 378 7.35 10.47 -15.59
N GLY A 379 7.51 11.79 -15.57
CA GLY A 379 6.54 12.77 -16.07
C GLY A 379 5.64 13.45 -15.01
N PRO A 380 4.79 14.42 -15.43
CA PRO A 380 4.15 15.39 -14.54
C PRO A 380 2.86 14.93 -13.83
N ALA A 381 2.30 13.74 -14.09
CA ALA A 381 1.02 13.34 -13.49
C ALA A 381 1.20 12.74 -12.08
N PRO A 382 0.40 13.17 -11.07
CA PRO A 382 0.38 12.55 -9.75
C PRO A 382 -0.18 11.13 -9.87
N ARG A 383 0.50 10.14 -9.28
CA ARG A 383 -0.02 8.78 -9.23
C ARG A 383 -0.42 8.44 -7.81
N ASP A 384 -1.71 8.21 -7.64
CA ASP A 384 -2.24 7.55 -6.45
C ASP A 384 -1.71 6.09 -6.41
N VAL A 385 -1.55 5.54 -5.21
CA VAL A 385 -1.08 4.16 -4.96
C VAL A 385 -1.97 3.16 -5.70
N LEU A 386 -3.27 3.45 -5.75
CA LEU A 386 -4.23 2.67 -6.49
C LEU A 386 -3.95 2.68 -8.01
N GLU A 387 -3.63 3.83 -8.60
CA GLU A 387 -3.27 3.90 -10.02
C GLU A 387 -2.02 3.08 -10.33
N GLN A 388 -1.04 3.06 -9.43
CA GLN A 388 0.17 2.23 -9.56
C GLN A 388 -0.16 0.73 -9.53
N LEU A 389 -1.08 0.31 -8.65
CA LEU A 389 -1.56 -1.08 -8.60
C LEU A 389 -2.34 -1.45 -9.85
N VAL A 390 -3.23 -0.57 -10.32
CA VAL A 390 -4.00 -0.79 -11.54
C VAL A 390 -3.08 -0.89 -12.75
N GLU A 391 -2.07 -0.03 -12.86
CA GLU A 391 -1.04 -0.12 -13.89
C GLU A 391 -0.33 -1.49 -13.88
N ALA A 392 0.08 -1.96 -12.70
CA ALA A 392 0.78 -3.24 -12.57
C ALA A 392 -0.10 -4.45 -12.92
N PHE A 393 -1.38 -4.43 -12.57
CA PHE A 393 -2.32 -5.52 -12.84
C PHE A 393 -2.95 -5.48 -14.24
N SER A 394 -2.78 -4.39 -14.98
CA SER A 394 -3.31 -4.24 -16.35
C SER A 394 -2.43 -4.88 -17.43
N VAL A 395 -1.18 -5.19 -17.08
CA VAL A 395 -0.17 -5.74 -17.99
C VAL A 395 -0.47 -7.19 -18.41
N ALA A 396 -0.77 -8.03 -17.42
CA ALA A 396 -0.90 -9.46 -17.64
C ALA A 396 -1.83 -10.11 -16.62
N PRO A 397 -2.45 -11.26 -16.96
CA PRO A 397 -3.24 -12.03 -16.02
C PRO A 397 -2.44 -12.36 -14.77
N THR A 398 -2.95 -11.90 -13.61
CA THR A 398 -2.26 -11.95 -12.33
C THR A 398 -3.15 -12.58 -11.27
N LEU A 399 -2.57 -13.43 -10.43
CA LEU A 399 -3.24 -14.04 -9.29
C LEU A 399 -2.75 -13.39 -7.98
N LEU A 400 -3.64 -12.69 -7.29
CA LEU A 400 -3.36 -12.07 -6.00
C LEU A 400 -3.95 -12.91 -4.86
N VAL A 401 -3.13 -13.29 -3.89
CA VAL A 401 -3.53 -13.99 -2.67
C VAL A 401 -3.45 -13.03 -1.50
N LEU A 402 -4.58 -12.62 -0.94
CA LEU A 402 -4.65 -11.81 0.28
C LEU A 402 -4.84 -12.73 1.48
N ASP A 403 -3.86 -12.78 2.38
CA ASP A 403 -3.89 -13.68 3.54
C ASP A 403 -4.20 -12.92 4.83
N ASN A 404 -5.08 -13.51 5.65
CA ASN A 404 -5.49 -13.01 6.97
C ASN A 404 -6.29 -11.70 6.97
N CYS A 405 -7.27 -11.56 6.06
CA CYS A 405 -8.09 -10.34 5.92
C CYS A 405 -9.04 -10.05 7.11
N GLU A 406 -9.17 -10.96 8.07
CA GLU A 406 -10.17 -10.96 9.15
C GLU A 406 -10.18 -9.75 10.10
N HIS A 407 -9.10 -8.96 10.13
CA HIS A 407 -9.01 -7.73 10.94
C HIS A 407 -9.10 -6.45 10.09
N LEU A 408 -9.13 -6.59 8.76
CA LEU A 408 -9.13 -5.49 7.78
C LEU A 408 -10.14 -5.76 6.65
N VAL A 409 -11.25 -6.44 6.97
CA VAL A 409 -12.23 -6.92 5.98
C VAL A 409 -12.74 -5.77 5.11
N ASP A 410 -13.18 -4.68 5.73
CA ASP A 410 -13.71 -3.52 4.99
C ASP A 410 -12.69 -2.86 4.06
N ALA A 411 -11.43 -2.75 4.50
CA ALA A 411 -10.36 -2.13 3.72
C ALA A 411 -9.94 -3.01 2.55
N ALA A 412 -9.76 -4.32 2.81
CA ALA A 412 -9.48 -5.30 1.78
C ALA A 412 -10.63 -5.39 0.76
N ALA A 413 -11.88 -5.37 1.22
CA ALA A 413 -13.07 -5.38 0.39
C ALA A 413 -13.12 -4.18 -0.56
N ARG A 414 -12.96 -2.95 -0.05
CA ARG A 414 -12.95 -1.72 -0.87
C ARG A 414 -11.87 -1.77 -1.95
N LEU A 415 -10.65 -2.13 -1.57
CA LEU A 415 -9.53 -2.18 -2.51
C LEU A 415 -9.73 -3.28 -3.56
N VAL A 416 -10.18 -4.47 -3.18
CA VAL A 416 -10.42 -5.57 -4.11
C VAL A 416 -11.55 -5.25 -5.09
N ASP A 417 -12.64 -4.63 -4.62
CA ASP A 417 -13.75 -4.21 -5.48
C ASP A 417 -13.27 -3.23 -6.56
N GLU A 418 -12.48 -2.24 -6.16
CA GLU A 418 -11.94 -1.25 -7.08
C GLU A 418 -10.92 -1.83 -8.07
N LEU A 419 -10.01 -2.69 -7.60
CA LEU A 419 -9.05 -3.37 -8.45
C LEU A 419 -9.73 -4.33 -9.44
N LEU A 420 -10.73 -5.11 -9.03
CA LEU A 420 -11.46 -6.02 -9.91
C LEU A 420 -12.36 -5.29 -10.91
N GLY A 421 -12.86 -4.11 -10.54
CA GLY A 421 -13.61 -3.23 -11.44
C GLY A 421 -12.74 -2.67 -12.56
N ARG A 422 -11.47 -2.36 -12.27
CA ARG A 422 -10.54 -1.69 -13.18
C ARG A 422 -9.58 -2.65 -13.90
N CYS A 423 -9.30 -3.82 -13.33
CA CYS A 423 -8.35 -4.81 -13.86
C CYS A 423 -9.11 -6.08 -14.28
N PRO A 424 -9.49 -6.23 -15.56
CA PRO A 424 -10.31 -7.35 -16.01
C PRO A 424 -9.63 -8.71 -15.88
N GLU A 425 -8.29 -8.75 -16.02
CA GLU A 425 -7.47 -9.96 -15.99
C GLU A 425 -6.95 -10.32 -14.58
N LEU A 426 -7.29 -9.52 -13.55
CA LEU A 426 -6.93 -9.79 -12.16
C LEU A 426 -7.87 -10.84 -11.55
N ARG A 427 -7.27 -11.80 -10.82
CA ARG A 427 -7.99 -12.77 -9.99
C ARG A 427 -7.49 -12.70 -8.56
N VAL A 428 -8.40 -12.79 -7.60
CA VAL A 428 -8.12 -12.65 -6.18
C VAL A 428 -8.56 -13.88 -5.39
N VAL A 429 -7.69 -14.36 -4.52
CA VAL A 429 -7.98 -15.37 -3.51
C VAL A 429 -7.75 -14.75 -2.14
N ALA A 430 -8.79 -14.58 -1.34
CA ALA A 430 -8.68 -14.06 0.01
C ALA A 430 -8.77 -15.17 1.06
N THR A 431 -8.07 -15.05 2.19
CA THR A 431 -8.28 -15.90 3.37
C THR A 431 -8.80 -15.07 4.53
N SER A 432 -9.93 -15.49 5.12
CA SER A 432 -10.58 -14.75 6.20
C SER A 432 -11.41 -15.69 7.10
N ARG A 433 -11.82 -15.21 8.27
CA ARG A 433 -12.82 -15.87 9.14
C ARG A 433 -14.26 -15.63 8.67
N GLU A 434 -14.46 -14.54 7.93
CA GLU A 434 -15.77 -14.11 7.40
C GLU A 434 -15.63 -13.63 5.94
N PRO A 435 -16.72 -13.57 5.16
CA PRO A 435 -16.71 -13.04 3.79
C PRO A 435 -16.18 -11.60 3.70
N LEU A 436 -15.63 -11.23 2.54
CA LEU A 436 -15.32 -9.83 2.24
C LEU A 436 -16.59 -9.01 1.94
N GLY A 437 -17.66 -9.65 1.47
CA GLY A 437 -18.97 -9.02 1.29
C GLY A 437 -19.11 -8.21 0.00
N ILE A 438 -18.34 -8.53 -1.04
CA ILE A 438 -18.36 -7.81 -2.32
C ILE A 438 -19.06 -8.60 -3.44
N VAL A 439 -19.62 -7.88 -4.41
CA VAL A 439 -20.42 -8.49 -5.48
C VAL A 439 -19.52 -9.36 -6.37
N GLY A 440 -19.96 -10.59 -6.66
CA GLY A 440 -19.18 -11.57 -7.42
C GLY A 440 -18.18 -12.39 -6.58
N GLU A 441 -18.19 -12.22 -5.26
CA GLU A 441 -17.46 -13.08 -4.33
C GLU A 441 -18.02 -14.51 -4.31
N ALA A 442 -17.19 -15.49 -4.63
CA ALA A 442 -17.49 -16.89 -4.37
C ALA A 442 -16.90 -17.32 -3.02
N LEU A 443 -17.71 -17.95 -2.18
CA LEU A 443 -17.23 -18.47 -0.90
C LEU A 443 -16.77 -19.93 -1.05
N CYS A 444 -15.58 -20.22 -0.52
CA CYS A 444 -15.05 -21.58 -0.42
C CYS A 444 -14.90 -21.94 1.07
N PRO A 445 -15.90 -22.58 1.69
CA PRO A 445 -15.80 -23.04 3.06
C PRO A 445 -14.68 -24.07 3.22
N VAL A 446 -13.80 -23.83 4.18
CA VAL A 446 -12.65 -24.68 4.49
C VAL A 446 -12.92 -25.45 5.79
N PRO A 447 -13.51 -26.65 5.73
CA PRO A 447 -13.76 -27.45 6.93
C PRO A 447 -12.45 -28.03 7.50
N PRO A 448 -12.46 -28.50 8.76
CA PRO A 448 -11.41 -29.39 9.26
C PRO A 448 -11.26 -30.64 8.37
N LEU A 449 -10.14 -31.35 8.51
CA LEU A 449 -9.90 -32.58 7.75
C LEU A 449 -10.92 -33.66 8.11
N ALA A 450 -11.26 -34.48 7.12
CA ALA A 450 -12.12 -35.64 7.31
C ALA A 450 -11.59 -36.51 8.45
N LEU A 451 -12.47 -36.86 9.38
CA LEU A 451 -12.15 -37.65 10.56
C LEU A 451 -12.39 -39.15 10.30
N PRO A 452 -11.58 -40.04 10.88
CA PRO A 452 -11.87 -41.48 10.86
C PRO A 452 -13.15 -41.80 11.65
N ARG A 453 -13.86 -42.86 11.24
CA ARG A 453 -15.02 -43.39 12.00
C ARG A 453 -14.58 -43.89 13.39
N PRO A 454 -15.47 -43.88 14.40
CA PRO A 454 -15.19 -44.55 15.68
C PRO A 454 -14.90 -46.03 15.44
N ALA A 455 -13.86 -46.57 16.07
CA ALA A 455 -13.40 -47.96 15.89
C ALA A 455 -13.10 -48.36 14.42
N ALA A 456 -12.62 -47.41 13.61
CA ALA A 456 -12.19 -47.69 12.24
C ALA A 456 -11.05 -48.72 12.21
N THR A 457 -11.13 -49.67 11.27
CA THR A 457 -10.03 -50.61 11.02
C THR A 457 -8.78 -49.86 10.55
N ARG A 458 -7.60 -50.48 10.67
CA ARG A 458 -6.35 -49.89 10.18
C ARG A 458 -6.44 -49.39 8.73
N ALA A 459 -7.06 -50.17 7.85
CA ALA A 459 -7.24 -49.81 6.44
C ALA A 459 -8.11 -48.57 6.26
N GLU A 460 -9.23 -48.48 6.97
CA GLU A 460 -10.13 -47.31 6.92
C GLU A 460 -9.50 -46.07 7.57
N ALA A 461 -8.73 -46.25 8.64
CA ALA A 461 -8.08 -45.16 9.35
C ALA A 461 -7.03 -44.45 8.48
N VAL A 462 -6.20 -45.18 7.73
CA VAL A 462 -5.16 -44.59 6.88
C VAL A 462 -5.70 -43.88 5.63
N GLU A 463 -6.96 -44.10 5.25
CA GLU A 463 -7.64 -43.32 4.19
C GLU A 463 -8.11 -41.95 4.66
N SER A 464 -8.26 -41.76 5.98
CA SER A 464 -8.68 -40.49 6.56
C SER A 464 -7.59 -39.43 6.44
N ALA A 465 -7.93 -38.25 5.92
CA ALA A 465 -6.98 -37.16 5.72
C ALA A 465 -6.35 -36.67 7.04
N ALA A 466 -7.09 -36.69 8.15
CA ALA A 466 -6.56 -36.34 9.46
C ALA A 466 -5.46 -37.31 9.92
N VAL A 467 -5.67 -38.62 9.72
CA VAL A 467 -4.71 -39.68 10.06
C VAL A 467 -3.50 -39.63 9.13
N GLN A 468 -3.71 -39.42 7.83
CA GLN A 468 -2.62 -39.26 6.86
C GLN A 468 -1.72 -38.09 7.24
N LEU A 469 -2.29 -36.95 7.64
CA LEU A 469 -1.53 -35.80 8.10
C LEU A 469 -0.75 -36.14 9.38
N PHE A 470 -1.40 -36.77 10.36
CA PHE A 470 -0.75 -37.20 11.60
C PHE A 470 0.45 -38.11 11.32
N VAL A 471 0.26 -39.15 10.50
CA VAL A 471 1.32 -40.10 10.13
C VAL A 471 2.44 -39.38 9.39
N ASN A 472 2.13 -38.57 8.38
CA ASN A 472 3.14 -37.85 7.62
C ASN A 472 4.03 -36.97 8.50
N ARG A 473 3.43 -36.29 9.50
CA ARG A 473 4.13 -35.42 10.44
C ARG A 473 4.87 -36.21 11.53
N ALA A 474 4.27 -37.27 12.04
CA ALA A 474 4.89 -38.17 13.03
C ALA A 474 6.09 -38.92 12.44
N SER A 475 6.01 -39.40 11.20
CA SER A 475 7.13 -40.05 10.50
C SER A 475 8.29 -39.10 10.24
N ALA A 476 8.03 -37.78 10.09
CA ALA A 476 9.07 -36.77 9.94
C ALA A 476 9.88 -36.54 11.22
N VAL A 477 9.27 -36.70 12.40
CA VAL A 477 9.96 -36.54 13.70
C VAL A 477 10.39 -37.88 14.32
N ARG A 478 9.81 -38.99 13.87
CA ARG A 478 10.12 -40.37 14.27
C ARG A 478 10.15 -41.26 13.03
N PRO A 479 11.31 -41.40 12.37
CA PRO A 479 11.44 -42.24 11.18
C PRO A 479 10.92 -43.67 11.42
N GLY A 480 10.17 -44.20 10.46
CA GLY A 480 9.54 -45.53 10.57
C GLY A 480 8.21 -45.57 11.33
N PHE A 481 7.69 -44.43 11.81
CA PHE A 481 6.35 -44.37 12.37
C PHE A 481 5.31 -44.79 11.32
N ALA A 482 4.43 -45.73 11.68
CA ALA A 482 3.30 -46.18 10.88
C ALA A 482 2.12 -46.53 11.79
N VAL A 483 0.90 -46.45 11.25
CA VAL A 483 -0.29 -46.99 11.91
C VAL A 483 -0.23 -48.51 11.85
N THR A 484 -0.36 -49.15 13.00
CA THR A 484 -0.40 -50.60 13.20
C THR A 484 -1.72 -50.98 13.87
N ASP A 485 -2.05 -52.27 13.89
CA ASP A 485 -3.26 -52.75 14.56
C ASP A 485 -3.23 -52.50 16.08
N ALA A 486 -2.03 -52.29 16.66
CA ALA A 486 -1.86 -52.01 18.08
C ALA A 486 -2.07 -50.54 18.46
N ASN A 487 -1.88 -49.59 17.54
CA ASN A 487 -1.95 -48.15 17.83
C ASN A 487 -3.07 -47.41 17.09
N VAL A 488 -3.80 -48.09 16.19
CA VAL A 488 -4.85 -47.48 15.36
C VAL A 488 -5.91 -46.76 16.21
N ASP A 489 -6.36 -47.38 17.30
CA ASP A 489 -7.38 -46.80 18.19
C ASP A 489 -6.90 -45.49 18.82
N ALA A 490 -5.63 -45.43 19.25
CA ALA A 490 -5.04 -44.22 19.82
C ALA A 490 -4.89 -43.11 18.77
N VAL A 491 -4.46 -43.43 17.55
CA VAL A 491 -4.33 -42.47 16.44
C VAL A 491 -5.71 -41.92 16.04
N VAL A 492 -6.72 -42.79 15.93
CA VAL A 492 -8.11 -42.42 15.64
C VAL A 492 -8.65 -41.48 16.72
N GLU A 493 -8.43 -41.83 17.99
CA GLU A 493 -8.89 -41.04 19.13
C GLU A 493 -8.23 -39.65 19.16
N ILE A 494 -6.91 -39.55 18.92
CA ILE A 494 -6.20 -38.27 18.82
C ILE A 494 -6.82 -37.42 17.70
N CYS A 495 -6.91 -37.95 16.48
CA CYS A 495 -7.42 -37.18 15.34
C CYS A 495 -8.84 -36.66 15.59
N ARG A 496 -9.71 -37.47 16.20
CA ARG A 496 -11.08 -37.10 16.54
C ARG A 496 -11.16 -36.03 17.63
N ARG A 497 -10.35 -36.14 18.70
CA ARG A 497 -10.31 -35.12 19.77
C ARG A 497 -9.77 -33.78 19.30
N LEU A 498 -8.90 -33.81 18.29
CA LEU A 498 -8.37 -32.61 17.66
C LEU A 498 -9.33 -32.01 16.61
N ASP A 499 -10.56 -32.53 16.51
CA ASP A 499 -11.61 -32.09 15.59
C ASP A 499 -11.18 -32.04 14.11
N GLY A 500 -10.13 -32.76 13.73
CA GLY A 500 -9.59 -32.75 12.38
C GLY A 500 -8.85 -31.45 12.02
N LEU A 501 -8.54 -30.58 13.00
CA LEU A 501 -7.85 -29.31 12.76
C LEU A 501 -6.38 -29.57 12.37
N PRO A 502 -5.95 -29.21 11.14
CA PRO A 502 -4.59 -29.49 10.66
C PRO A 502 -3.50 -29.02 11.63
N LEU A 503 -3.57 -27.77 12.08
CA LEU A 503 -2.56 -27.23 13.00
C LEU A 503 -2.50 -27.99 14.32
N ALA A 504 -3.64 -28.37 14.89
CA ALA A 504 -3.68 -29.14 16.13
C ALA A 504 -3.09 -30.55 15.94
N ILE A 505 -3.36 -31.18 14.80
CA ILE A 505 -2.79 -32.48 14.42
C ILE A 505 -1.27 -32.38 14.25
N GLU A 506 -0.77 -31.33 13.61
CA GLU A 506 0.68 -31.12 13.44
C GLU A 506 1.38 -30.93 14.79
N LEU A 507 0.80 -30.13 15.69
CA LEU A 507 1.31 -29.93 17.05
C LEU A 507 1.32 -31.23 17.85
N ALA A 508 0.28 -32.07 17.74
CA ALA A 508 0.22 -33.37 18.42
C ALA A 508 1.19 -34.39 17.81
N ALA A 509 1.29 -34.47 16.48
CA ALA A 509 2.19 -35.38 15.78
C ALA A 509 3.66 -35.09 16.10
N ALA A 510 4.04 -33.82 16.26
CA ALA A 510 5.39 -33.46 16.69
C ALA A 510 5.78 -34.09 18.05
N ARG A 511 4.81 -34.41 18.92
CA ARG A 511 5.03 -35.01 20.24
C ARG A 511 5.33 -36.51 20.21
N THR A 512 5.13 -37.19 19.08
CA THR A 512 5.47 -38.63 18.97
C THR A 512 6.97 -38.90 19.06
N ARG A 513 7.80 -37.85 19.04
CA ARG A 513 9.23 -37.91 19.33
C ARG A 513 9.50 -38.26 20.79
N THR A 514 8.68 -37.75 21.73
CA THR A 514 8.93 -37.85 23.18
C THR A 514 7.86 -38.66 23.92
N LEU A 515 6.67 -38.84 23.34
CA LEU A 515 5.56 -39.57 23.95
C LEU A 515 5.07 -40.71 23.05
N PRO A 516 4.77 -41.90 23.62
CA PRO A 516 3.98 -42.93 22.96
C PRO A 516 2.59 -42.39 22.57
N VAL A 517 2.03 -42.92 21.48
CA VAL A 517 0.76 -42.42 20.92
C VAL A 517 -0.42 -42.69 21.86
N GLU A 518 -0.35 -43.80 22.59
CA GLU A 518 -1.35 -44.23 23.56
C GLU A 518 -1.42 -43.26 24.75
N GLU A 519 -0.25 -42.82 25.23
CA GLU A 519 -0.15 -41.82 26.30
C GLU A 519 -0.60 -40.44 25.82
N LEU A 520 -0.28 -40.09 24.57
CA LEU A 520 -0.73 -38.85 23.94
C LEU A 520 -2.27 -38.77 23.87
N ALA A 521 -2.94 -39.87 23.50
CA ALA A 521 -4.39 -39.96 23.47
C ALA A 521 -5.01 -39.80 24.88
N ALA A 522 -4.44 -40.46 25.89
CA ALA A 522 -4.91 -40.38 27.27
C ALA A 522 -4.79 -38.95 27.84
N ARG A 523 -3.65 -38.28 27.65
CA ARG A 523 -3.42 -36.92 28.18
C ARG A 523 -4.28 -35.85 27.53
N LEU A 524 -4.50 -35.92 26.21
CA LEU A 524 -5.48 -35.05 25.54
C LEU A 524 -6.85 -35.24 26.17
N SER A 525 -7.17 -36.47 26.60
CA SER A 525 -8.47 -36.79 27.14
C SER A 525 -8.82 -36.08 28.45
N ASP A 526 -7.86 -36.04 29.36
CA ASP A 526 -8.03 -35.41 30.67
C ASP A 526 -8.03 -33.88 30.57
N ARG A 527 -7.22 -33.28 29.68
CA ARG A 527 -7.16 -31.82 29.50
C ARG A 527 -8.47 -31.27 28.92
N PHE A 528 -9.07 -31.97 27.96
CA PHE A 528 -10.38 -31.60 27.40
C PHE A 528 -11.50 -31.69 28.43
N ARG A 529 -11.43 -32.64 29.37
CA ARG A 529 -12.35 -32.74 30.52
C ARG A 529 -12.18 -31.58 31.51
N LEU A 530 -10.96 -31.11 31.73
CA LEU A 530 -10.69 -29.95 32.59
C LEU A 530 -11.18 -28.62 31.99
N LEU A 531 -10.99 -28.42 30.68
CA LEU A 531 -11.40 -27.19 29.97
C LEU A 531 -12.91 -27.11 29.67
N THR A 532 -13.63 -28.22 29.72
CA THR A 532 -15.10 -28.24 29.57
C THR A 532 -15.85 -27.69 30.79
N GLY A 533 -15.18 -27.53 31.94
CA GLY A 533 -15.76 -26.99 33.18
C GLY A 533 -15.69 -25.47 33.34
N GLY A 534 -14.71 -24.78 32.73
CA GLY A 534 -14.35 -23.39 33.10
C GLY A 534 -14.83 -22.27 32.17
N SER A 535 -15.12 -22.51 30.90
CA SER A 535 -15.62 -21.47 29.97
C SER A 535 -16.51 -22.05 28.85
N ARG A 536 -17.80 -21.68 28.86
CA ARG A 536 -18.84 -22.25 27.98
C ARG A 536 -19.07 -21.46 26.68
N THR A 537 -18.46 -20.29 26.51
CA THR A 537 -18.77 -19.34 25.41
C THR A 537 -17.82 -19.41 24.20
N ALA A 538 -16.72 -20.16 24.25
CA ALA A 538 -15.87 -20.43 23.08
C ALA A 538 -16.46 -21.60 22.24
N THR A 539 -16.51 -21.44 20.91
CA THR A 539 -16.94 -22.52 20.01
C THR A 539 -16.09 -23.78 20.26
N PRO A 540 -16.66 -25.00 20.18
CA PRO A 540 -15.96 -26.24 20.51
C PRO A 540 -14.56 -26.35 19.92
N ARG A 541 -14.35 -25.87 18.70
CA ARG A 541 -13.11 -25.97 17.91
C ARG A 541 -12.01 -24.98 18.35
N HIS A 542 -12.36 -23.76 18.79
CA HIS A 542 -11.38 -22.84 19.38
C HIS A 542 -10.92 -23.31 20.75
N ARG A 543 -11.78 -24.01 21.51
CA ARG A 543 -11.37 -24.71 22.73
C ARG A 543 -10.37 -25.82 22.42
N THR A 544 -10.56 -26.55 21.32
CA THR A 544 -9.64 -27.59 20.83
C THR A 544 -8.24 -27.06 20.58
N LEU A 545 -8.12 -25.97 19.81
CA LEU A 545 -6.81 -25.41 19.49
C LEU A 545 -6.15 -24.74 20.72
N ARG A 546 -6.92 -23.99 21.52
CA ARG A 546 -6.44 -23.39 22.77
C ARG A 546 -6.00 -24.44 23.78
N ALA A 547 -6.69 -25.58 23.89
CA ALA A 547 -6.31 -26.68 24.77
C ALA A 547 -4.97 -27.31 24.38
N VAL A 548 -4.72 -27.48 23.09
CA VAL A 548 -3.48 -28.08 22.56
C VAL A 548 -2.31 -27.12 22.70
N VAL A 549 -2.53 -25.82 22.47
CA VAL A 549 -1.53 -24.77 22.72
C VAL A 549 -1.25 -24.67 24.22
N ALA A 550 -2.28 -24.60 25.07
CA ALA A 550 -2.14 -24.60 26.52
C ALA A 550 -1.33 -25.80 27.02
N TRP A 551 -1.65 -27.01 26.54
CA TRP A 551 -0.88 -28.20 26.88
C TRP A 551 0.59 -28.11 26.41
N SER A 552 0.83 -27.60 25.20
CA SER A 552 2.20 -27.36 24.72
C SER A 552 2.94 -26.31 25.55
N TRP A 553 2.21 -25.37 26.14
CA TRP A 553 2.69 -24.33 27.04
C TRP A 553 3.00 -24.86 28.44
N ASP A 554 2.17 -25.76 28.96
CA ASP A 554 2.35 -26.38 30.28
C ASP A 554 3.58 -27.29 30.36
N LEU A 555 3.97 -27.87 29.22
CA LEU A 555 5.18 -28.68 29.06
C LEU A 555 6.47 -27.85 28.93
N LEU A 556 6.34 -26.51 28.89
CA LEU A 556 7.51 -25.63 28.91
C LEU A 556 8.05 -25.52 30.33
N GLU A 557 9.36 -25.58 30.42
CA GLU A 557 10.09 -25.15 31.60
C GLU A 557 9.85 -23.64 31.82
N GLU A 558 10.08 -23.15 33.03
CA GLU A 558 9.73 -21.78 33.40
C GLU A 558 10.40 -20.75 32.48
N ASP A 559 11.69 -20.94 32.18
CA ASP A 559 12.47 -20.05 31.33
C ASP A 559 12.05 -20.12 29.86
N GLU A 560 11.72 -21.31 29.35
CA GLU A 560 11.16 -21.48 28.00
C GLU A 560 9.79 -20.80 27.88
N ARG A 561 8.94 -20.93 28.91
CA ARG A 561 7.60 -20.33 28.97
C ARG A 561 7.69 -18.81 29.00
N ARG A 562 8.60 -18.27 29.81
CA ARG A 562 8.86 -16.82 29.89
C ARG A 562 9.37 -16.29 28.56
N LEU A 563 10.33 -16.98 27.93
CA LEU A 563 10.81 -16.57 26.61
C LEU A 563 9.71 -16.65 25.55
N ALA A 564 8.96 -17.76 25.46
CA ALA A 564 7.87 -17.92 24.50
C ALA A 564 6.83 -16.79 24.61
N ARG A 565 6.45 -16.44 25.84
CA ARG A 565 5.53 -15.34 26.12
C ARG A 565 6.06 -13.98 25.66
N ARG A 566 7.33 -13.68 25.95
CA ARG A 566 7.97 -12.43 25.54
C ARG A 566 8.15 -12.37 24.03
N LEU A 567 8.52 -13.48 23.38
CA LEU A 567 8.67 -13.56 21.92
C LEU A 567 7.34 -13.30 21.18
N ALA A 568 6.20 -13.39 21.85
CA ALA A 568 4.91 -13.10 21.25
C ALA A 568 4.74 -11.63 20.79
N VAL A 569 5.60 -10.71 21.25
CA VAL A 569 5.60 -9.32 20.78
C VAL A 569 6.11 -9.14 19.36
N PHE A 570 6.88 -10.10 18.82
CA PHE A 570 7.38 -10.03 17.45
C PHE A 570 6.27 -10.40 16.47
N PRO A 571 5.80 -9.49 15.59
CA PRO A 571 4.89 -9.86 14.52
C PRO A 571 5.61 -10.67 13.42
N GLY A 572 6.92 -10.47 13.28
CA GLY A 572 7.72 -11.07 12.22
C GLY A 572 8.76 -12.07 12.69
N ALA A 573 9.83 -12.20 11.89
CA ALA A 573 10.90 -13.13 12.19
C ALA A 573 11.68 -12.71 13.45
N ILE A 574 12.14 -13.70 14.21
CA ILE A 574 12.92 -13.56 15.43
C ILE A 574 14.34 -14.01 15.12
N THR A 575 15.32 -13.18 15.47
CA THR A 575 16.74 -13.54 15.43
C THR A 575 17.24 -13.89 16.83
N PRO A 576 18.33 -14.65 16.99
CA PRO A 576 18.95 -14.86 18.30
C PRO A 576 19.31 -13.54 19.01
N GLN A 577 19.72 -12.53 18.25
CA GLN A 577 20.08 -11.20 18.76
C GLN A 577 18.85 -10.44 19.28
N SER A 578 17.74 -10.46 18.56
CA SER A 578 16.50 -9.80 19.01
C SER A 578 15.88 -10.53 20.20
N ALA A 579 15.89 -11.87 20.20
CA ALA A 579 15.46 -12.69 21.33
C ALA A 579 16.30 -12.41 22.59
N ALA A 580 17.61 -12.23 22.45
CA ALA A 580 18.51 -11.93 23.57
C ALA A 580 18.10 -10.67 24.34
N ARG A 581 17.57 -9.66 23.65
CA ARG A 581 17.09 -8.43 24.30
C ARG A 581 15.92 -8.72 25.24
N LEU A 582 15.00 -9.61 24.84
CA LEU A 582 13.87 -10.00 25.69
C LEU A 582 14.27 -10.99 26.79
N CYS A 583 15.31 -11.81 26.57
CA CYS A 583 15.89 -12.63 27.64
C CYS A 583 16.49 -11.77 28.76
N ALA A 584 17.01 -10.57 28.44
CA ALA A 584 17.61 -9.67 29.42
C ALA A 584 16.59 -8.90 30.27
N LEU A 585 15.29 -8.93 29.93
CA LEU A 585 14.24 -8.30 30.74
C LEU A 585 14.11 -8.99 32.10
N PRO A 586 13.96 -8.27 33.22
CA PRO A 586 13.70 -8.87 34.52
C PRO A 586 12.33 -9.59 34.56
N PRO A 587 12.23 -10.83 35.09
CA PRO A 587 13.34 -11.69 35.49
C PRO A 587 14.09 -12.21 34.26
N ALA A 588 15.41 -12.13 34.29
CA ALA A 588 16.24 -12.56 33.16
C ALA A 588 16.08 -14.06 32.91
N VAL A 589 16.10 -14.44 31.65
CA VAL A 589 15.94 -15.83 31.20
C VAL A 589 17.32 -16.47 31.02
N THR A 590 17.46 -17.69 31.52
CA THR A 590 18.70 -18.49 31.52
C THR A 590 18.35 -19.94 31.18
N PRO A 591 18.96 -20.66 30.21
CA PRO A 591 20.25 -20.48 29.53
C PRO A 591 20.22 -19.55 28.30
N ALA A 592 21.27 -19.61 27.48
CA ALA A 592 21.47 -18.71 26.34
C ALA A 592 20.25 -18.71 25.40
N PRO A 593 19.90 -17.56 24.77
CA PRO A 593 18.71 -17.44 23.92
C PRO A 593 18.64 -18.49 22.81
N LEU A 594 19.80 -18.91 22.27
CA LEU A 594 19.87 -19.89 21.19
C LEU A 594 19.36 -21.28 21.63
N ASP A 595 19.68 -21.71 22.85
CA ASP A 595 19.28 -23.03 23.36
C ASP A 595 17.77 -23.07 23.64
N LEU A 596 17.23 -21.97 24.19
CA LEU A 596 15.79 -21.83 24.42
C LEU A 596 15.01 -21.71 23.10
N LEU A 597 15.53 -20.98 22.11
CA LEU A 597 14.93 -20.95 20.77
C LEU A 597 14.92 -22.36 20.14
N ALA A 598 16.00 -23.13 20.28
CA ALA A 598 16.05 -24.51 19.82
C ALA A 598 15.02 -25.40 20.55
N ALA A 599 14.90 -25.27 21.88
CA ALA A 599 13.92 -26.00 22.67
C ALA A 599 12.47 -25.64 22.28
N LEU A 600 12.18 -24.36 22.02
CA LEU A 600 10.88 -23.91 21.53
C LEU A 600 10.58 -24.43 20.12
N VAL A 601 11.59 -24.57 19.25
CA VAL A 601 11.45 -25.25 17.95
C VAL A 601 11.16 -26.74 18.14
N ASP A 602 11.90 -27.43 19.00
CA ASP A 602 11.68 -28.85 19.30
C ASP A 602 10.30 -29.10 19.92
N LYS A 603 9.77 -28.12 20.67
CA LYS A 603 8.42 -28.14 21.25
C LYS A 603 7.36 -27.53 20.32
N SER A 604 7.71 -27.23 19.06
CA SER A 604 6.82 -26.74 18.00
C SER A 604 6.09 -25.42 18.31
N LEU A 605 6.66 -24.59 19.18
CA LEU A 605 6.17 -23.23 19.45
C LEU A 605 6.79 -22.20 18.50
N LEU A 606 7.96 -22.51 17.94
CA LEU A 606 8.62 -21.73 16.92
C LEU A 606 8.88 -22.59 15.68
N GLN A 607 8.84 -21.96 14.51
CA GLN A 607 9.28 -22.53 13.25
C GLN A 607 10.61 -21.91 12.86
N ARG A 608 11.60 -22.73 12.49
CA ARG A 608 12.84 -22.24 11.92
C ARG A 608 12.61 -21.86 10.45
N LEU A 609 13.05 -20.67 10.07
CA LEU A 609 13.03 -20.20 8.69
C LEU A 609 14.37 -20.57 8.02
N ASP A 610 14.29 -21.01 6.76
CA ASP A 610 15.48 -21.29 5.96
C ASP A 610 16.21 -20.00 5.59
N GLY A 611 17.54 -20.05 5.65
CA GLY A 611 18.39 -18.92 5.30
C GLY A 611 19.81 -19.07 5.83
N PRO A 612 20.73 -18.21 5.38
CA PRO A 612 22.13 -18.24 5.80
C PRO A 612 22.32 -17.88 7.28
N ARG A 613 21.34 -17.22 7.91
CA ARG A 613 21.32 -16.88 9.33
C ARG A 613 20.09 -17.49 10.01
N PRO A 614 20.20 -18.02 11.25
CA PRO A 614 19.08 -18.62 11.94
C PRO A 614 18.01 -17.56 12.23
N ARG A 615 16.81 -17.78 11.68
CA ARG A 615 15.61 -16.99 11.93
C ARG A 615 14.49 -17.92 12.38
N TYR A 616 13.62 -17.41 13.24
CA TYR A 616 12.49 -18.15 13.79
C TYR A 616 11.19 -17.38 13.56
N ARG A 617 10.06 -18.06 13.47
CA ARG A 617 8.73 -17.42 13.40
C ARG A 617 7.81 -18.12 14.39
N MET A 618 7.09 -17.35 15.18
CA MET A 618 6.00 -17.88 16.00
C MET A 618 4.73 -17.94 15.16
N LEU A 619 3.99 -19.05 15.23
CA LEU A 619 2.70 -19.14 14.55
C LEU A 619 1.71 -18.18 15.20
N GLU A 620 0.87 -17.53 14.40
CA GLU A 620 -0.04 -16.48 14.85
C GLU A 620 -0.91 -16.93 16.03
N THR A 621 -1.47 -18.15 16.00
CA THR A 621 -2.30 -18.63 17.10
C THR A 621 -1.54 -18.92 18.40
N ILE A 622 -0.24 -19.22 18.29
CA ILE A 622 0.65 -19.38 19.46
C ILE A 622 1.06 -17.99 19.97
N ARG A 623 1.25 -17.03 19.05
CA ARG A 623 1.56 -15.63 19.33
C ARG A 623 0.40 -14.96 20.08
N GLU A 624 -0.83 -15.09 19.60
CA GLU A 624 -2.05 -14.60 20.27
C GLU A 624 -2.15 -15.17 21.69
N TYR A 625 -1.99 -16.49 21.86
CA TYR A 625 -1.98 -17.14 23.16
C TYR A 625 -0.86 -16.59 24.06
N GLY A 626 0.35 -16.44 23.52
CA GLY A 626 1.48 -15.87 24.25
C GLY A 626 1.26 -14.40 24.65
N LEU A 627 0.59 -13.59 23.83
CA LEU A 627 0.25 -12.20 24.15
C LEU A 627 -0.78 -12.08 25.26
N GLU A 628 -1.79 -12.96 25.29
CA GLU A 628 -2.75 -13.03 26.41
C GLU A 628 -2.02 -13.31 27.74
N TRP A 629 -1.15 -14.33 27.75
CA TRP A 629 -0.33 -14.62 28.93
C TRP A 629 0.61 -13.48 29.27
N LEU A 630 1.19 -12.80 28.27
CA LEU A 630 2.06 -11.65 28.49
C LEU A 630 1.31 -10.50 29.18
N ALA A 631 0.03 -10.32 28.84
CA ALA A 631 -0.87 -9.35 29.44
C ALA A 631 -1.30 -9.73 30.86
N GLU A 632 -1.67 -10.99 31.10
CA GLU A 632 -1.98 -11.51 32.44
C GLU A 632 -0.82 -11.28 33.43
N GLU A 633 0.41 -11.31 32.92
CA GLU A 633 1.64 -11.15 33.69
C GLU A 633 2.15 -9.70 33.75
N GLY A 634 1.47 -8.77 33.08
CA GLY A 634 1.80 -7.33 33.09
C GLY A 634 3.10 -6.95 32.39
N GLU A 635 3.68 -7.83 31.58
CA GLU A 635 4.99 -7.61 30.94
C GLU A 635 4.89 -7.01 29.53
N VAL A 636 3.68 -6.74 29.02
CA VAL A 636 3.46 -6.25 27.63
C VAL A 636 4.24 -4.97 27.35
N ALA A 637 4.15 -3.96 28.23
CA ALA A 637 4.81 -2.68 28.03
C ALA A 637 6.34 -2.84 28.02
N ALA A 638 6.91 -3.60 28.97
CA ALA A 638 8.35 -3.84 29.05
C ALA A 638 8.88 -4.63 27.84
N ALA A 639 8.14 -5.65 27.39
CA ALA A 639 8.52 -6.45 26.23
C ALA A 639 8.46 -5.64 24.92
N ARG A 640 7.41 -4.84 24.72
CA ARG A 640 7.29 -3.95 23.55
C ARG A 640 8.32 -2.82 23.56
N GLN A 641 8.63 -2.26 24.73
CA GLN A 641 9.70 -1.28 24.89
C GLN A 641 11.07 -1.86 24.52
N ALA A 642 11.43 -3.04 25.07
CA ALA A 642 12.70 -3.69 24.75
C ALA A 642 12.80 -4.09 23.28
N HIS A 643 11.68 -4.51 22.67
CA HIS A 643 11.59 -4.73 21.23
C HIS A 643 11.87 -3.44 20.45
N ALA A 644 11.18 -2.34 20.76
CA ALA A 644 11.35 -1.06 20.08
C ALA A 644 12.78 -0.51 20.22
N GLU A 645 13.37 -0.60 21.41
CA GLU A 645 14.76 -0.20 21.67
C GLU A 645 15.77 -1.01 20.85
N TYR A 646 15.58 -2.33 20.73
CA TYR A 646 16.47 -3.18 19.93
C TYR A 646 16.45 -2.77 18.47
N PHE A 647 15.26 -2.55 17.91
CA PHE A 647 15.11 -2.20 16.50
C PHE A 647 15.53 -0.76 16.21
N LEU A 648 15.37 0.15 17.17
CA LEU A 648 15.99 1.47 17.12
C LEU A 648 17.52 1.36 17.07
N GLN A 649 18.11 0.59 17.98
CA GLN A 649 19.57 0.40 18.02
C GLN A 649 20.11 -0.25 16.73
N LEU A 650 19.39 -1.25 16.20
CA LEU A 650 19.75 -1.88 14.92
C LEU A 650 19.70 -0.88 13.76
N SER A 651 18.67 -0.03 13.73
CA SER A 651 18.50 0.99 12.69
C SER A 651 19.59 2.07 12.79
N GLU A 652 19.92 2.53 13.99
CA GLU A 652 21.00 3.51 14.22
C GLU A 652 22.39 2.95 13.87
N GLN A 653 22.62 1.65 14.03
CA GLN A 653 23.85 0.99 13.57
C GLN A 653 23.91 0.89 12.04
N ALA A 654 22.77 0.67 11.39
CA ALA A 654 22.67 0.49 9.95
C ALA A 654 22.70 1.82 9.19
N GLU A 655 22.08 2.88 9.71
CA GLU A 655 21.95 4.22 9.08
C GLU A 655 23.24 4.69 8.40
N PRO A 656 24.40 4.80 9.07
CA PRO A 656 25.60 5.32 8.43
C PRO A 656 26.20 4.35 7.40
N ARG A 657 25.87 3.06 7.49
CA ARG A 657 26.32 2.01 6.55
C ARG A 657 25.50 1.98 5.26
N LEU A 658 24.34 2.62 5.26
CA LEU A 658 23.48 2.78 4.08
C LEU A 658 23.89 3.95 3.17
N ARG A 659 24.88 4.75 3.58
CA ARG A 659 25.44 5.88 2.79
C ARG A 659 26.86 5.57 2.26
N GLY A 660 27.16 4.30 2.02
CA GLY A 660 28.47 3.84 1.59
C GLY A 660 28.48 2.39 1.09
N PRO A 661 29.64 1.71 1.02
CA PRO A 661 29.79 0.43 0.31
C PRO A 661 29.04 -0.73 0.96
N ASP A 662 28.66 -0.59 2.24
CA ASP A 662 28.02 -1.64 3.03
C ASP A 662 26.50 -1.74 2.79
N GLN A 663 25.92 -0.93 1.90
CA GLN A 663 24.50 -1.00 1.48
C GLN A 663 24.06 -2.42 1.13
N VAL A 664 24.85 -3.13 0.34
CA VAL A 664 24.56 -4.51 -0.11
C VAL A 664 24.48 -5.51 1.05
N THR A 665 25.14 -5.19 2.18
CA THR A 665 25.09 -6.04 3.39
C THR A 665 23.93 -5.67 4.30
N TRP A 666 23.65 -4.37 4.49
CA TRP A 666 22.67 -3.90 5.47
C TRP A 666 21.24 -3.79 4.94
N LEU A 667 21.05 -3.52 3.65
CA LEU A 667 19.70 -3.48 3.06
C LEU A 667 18.95 -4.81 3.23
N PRO A 668 19.54 -5.99 2.92
CA PRO A 668 18.84 -7.25 3.15
C PRO A 668 18.57 -7.52 4.64
N VAL A 669 19.44 -7.04 5.54
CA VAL A 669 19.25 -7.20 6.99
C VAL A 669 18.02 -6.42 7.44
N LEU A 670 17.92 -5.12 7.14
CA LEU A 670 16.78 -4.32 7.56
C LEU A 670 15.50 -4.69 6.83
N THR A 671 15.58 -5.02 5.53
CA THR A 671 14.42 -5.48 4.74
C THR A 671 13.78 -6.72 5.37
N ALA A 672 14.61 -7.64 5.87
CA ALA A 672 14.13 -8.84 6.53
C ALA A 672 13.60 -8.61 7.97
N GLU A 673 13.82 -7.43 8.55
CA GLU A 673 13.28 -7.00 9.86
C GLU A 673 12.09 -6.03 9.72
N ARG A 674 11.58 -5.80 8.51
CA ARG A 674 10.58 -4.74 8.23
C ARG A 674 9.34 -4.80 9.13
N GLU A 675 8.75 -5.98 9.32
CA GLU A 675 7.57 -6.16 10.18
C GLU A 675 7.86 -5.75 11.63
N ASN A 676 9.07 -6.01 12.11
CA ASN A 676 9.48 -5.63 13.44
C ASN A 676 9.79 -4.13 13.54
N LEU A 677 10.37 -3.52 12.50
CA LEU A 677 10.58 -2.06 12.42
C LEU A 677 9.24 -1.31 12.47
N LEU A 678 8.24 -1.77 11.70
CA LEU A 678 6.89 -1.19 11.69
C LEU A 678 6.21 -1.36 13.05
N ALA A 679 6.29 -2.53 13.69
CA ALA A 679 5.71 -2.70 15.03
C ALA A 679 6.40 -1.85 16.10
N ALA A 680 7.72 -1.66 16.02
CA ALA A 680 8.45 -0.74 16.89
C ALA A 680 7.97 0.71 16.70
N PHE A 681 7.72 1.09 15.45
CA PHE A 681 7.23 2.41 15.08
C PHE A 681 5.80 2.67 15.60
N HIS A 682 4.86 1.76 15.32
CA HIS A 682 3.48 1.88 15.81
C HIS A 682 3.45 1.96 17.33
N PHE A 683 4.22 1.10 18.02
CA PHE A 683 4.32 1.14 19.48
C PHE A 683 4.81 2.50 20.00
N ALA A 684 5.83 3.10 19.38
CA ALA A 684 6.31 4.43 19.78
C ALA A 684 5.26 5.54 19.54
N CYS A 685 4.50 5.46 18.45
CA CYS A 685 3.41 6.39 18.15
C CYS A 685 2.24 6.25 19.13
N ASP A 686 1.78 5.02 19.36
CA ASP A 686 0.64 4.70 20.24
C ASP A 686 0.91 5.10 21.70
N THR A 687 2.16 4.98 22.14
CA THR A 687 2.59 5.38 23.50
C THR A 687 2.91 6.87 23.63
N GLY A 688 2.93 7.61 22.52
CA GLY A 688 3.32 9.02 22.50
C GLY A 688 4.80 9.28 22.79
N ASP A 689 5.68 8.27 22.65
CA ASP A 689 7.13 8.41 22.82
C ASP A 689 7.75 9.06 21.58
N ALA A 690 7.61 10.38 21.49
CA ALA A 690 8.17 11.17 20.39
C ALA A 690 9.70 11.01 20.26
N ALA A 691 10.42 10.74 21.34
CA ALA A 691 11.87 10.58 21.30
C ALA A 691 12.27 9.29 20.57
N VAL A 692 11.62 8.16 20.87
CA VAL A 692 11.86 6.89 20.16
C VAL A 692 11.34 6.97 18.73
N ALA A 693 10.13 7.48 18.51
CA ALA A 693 9.53 7.56 17.17
C ALA A 693 10.40 8.39 16.20
N VAL A 694 10.82 9.59 16.60
CA VAL A 694 11.66 10.49 15.76
C VAL A 694 13.02 9.88 15.47
N ARG A 695 13.68 9.27 16.46
CA ARG A 695 14.98 8.61 16.25
C ARG A 695 14.86 7.42 15.31
N LEU A 696 13.82 6.60 15.47
CA LEU A 696 13.59 5.44 14.63
C LEU A 696 13.30 5.85 13.19
N ALA A 697 12.41 6.82 12.99
CA ALA A 697 12.09 7.35 11.66
C ALA A 697 13.32 7.93 10.95
N ALA A 698 14.13 8.73 11.67
CA ALA A 698 15.39 9.25 11.17
C ALA A 698 16.35 8.12 10.73
N ALA A 699 16.53 7.10 11.56
CA ALA A 699 17.46 5.99 11.32
C ALA A 699 17.01 5.02 10.22
N VAL A 700 15.69 4.79 10.07
CA VAL A 700 15.12 3.89 9.06
C VAL A 700 14.98 4.59 7.70
N SER A 701 14.89 5.92 7.67
CA SER A 701 14.66 6.67 6.42
C SER A 701 15.56 6.28 5.23
N PRO A 702 16.88 6.00 5.38
CA PRO A 702 17.70 5.63 4.23
C PRO A 702 17.30 4.28 3.62
N LEU A 703 16.73 3.35 4.40
CA LEU A 703 16.19 2.09 3.86
C LEU A 703 15.09 2.39 2.84
N TRP A 704 14.12 3.23 3.20
CA TRP A 704 12.99 3.55 2.32
C TRP A 704 13.44 4.35 1.10
N THR A 705 14.37 5.29 1.30
CA THR A 705 14.99 6.05 0.20
C THR A 705 15.63 5.10 -0.83
N VAL A 706 16.42 4.13 -0.38
CA VAL A 706 17.10 3.19 -1.30
C VAL A 706 16.12 2.24 -1.99
N GLN A 707 15.03 1.86 -1.32
CA GLN A 707 13.97 1.04 -1.89
C GLN A 707 13.12 1.78 -2.93
N GLY A 708 13.16 3.12 -2.96
CA GLY A 708 12.42 3.94 -3.93
C GLY A 708 10.95 4.15 -3.58
N ASN A 709 10.59 3.99 -2.30
CA ASN A 709 9.24 4.26 -1.78
C ASN A 709 9.23 5.67 -1.14
N HIS A 710 9.49 6.70 -1.94
CA HIS A 710 9.76 8.06 -1.45
C HIS A 710 8.53 8.72 -0.82
N GLY A 711 7.35 8.56 -1.41
CA GLY A 711 6.07 9.02 -0.90
C GLY A 711 5.71 8.33 0.43
N GLU A 712 5.84 7.00 0.49
CA GLU A 712 5.66 6.23 1.74
C GLU A 712 6.61 6.75 2.83
N ALA A 713 7.91 6.87 2.52
CA ALA A 713 8.91 7.37 3.46
C ALA A 713 8.54 8.75 4.01
N ALA A 714 8.11 9.66 3.14
CA ALA A 714 7.76 11.02 3.52
C ALA A 714 6.44 11.08 4.32
N ALA A 715 5.46 10.22 4.04
CA ALA A 715 4.24 10.10 4.83
C ALA A 715 4.55 9.64 6.26
N TRP A 716 5.36 8.59 6.43
CA TRP A 716 5.79 8.11 7.76
C TRP A 716 6.60 9.16 8.52
N LEU A 717 7.58 9.80 7.86
CA LEU A 717 8.38 10.84 8.49
C LEU A 717 7.52 12.03 8.94
N ARG A 718 6.52 12.42 8.13
CA ARG A 718 5.56 13.46 8.50
C ARG A 718 4.75 13.07 9.74
N ALA A 719 4.15 11.88 9.75
CA ALA A 719 3.35 11.41 10.87
C ALA A 719 4.12 11.49 12.21
N VAL A 720 5.40 11.11 12.20
CA VAL A 720 6.27 11.23 13.39
C VAL A 720 6.59 12.66 13.75
N LEU A 721 6.88 13.52 12.77
CA LEU A 721 7.21 14.93 13.02
C LEU A 721 6.00 15.70 13.60
N GLU A 722 4.78 15.23 13.33
CA GLU A 722 3.54 15.77 13.88
C GLU A 722 3.21 15.32 15.30
N LEU A 723 3.82 14.21 15.79
CA LEU A 723 3.58 13.71 17.15
C LEU A 723 3.92 14.77 18.22
N PRO A 724 3.02 15.02 19.18
CA PRO A 724 3.30 15.91 20.30
C PRO A 724 4.31 15.26 21.25
N GLY A 725 5.30 16.03 21.71
CA GLY A 725 6.30 15.58 22.68
C GLY A 725 7.71 16.06 22.37
N GLU A 726 8.57 16.03 23.39
CA GLU A 726 9.99 16.35 23.22
C GLU A 726 10.73 15.19 22.54
N ALA A 727 11.54 15.52 21.54
CA ALA A 727 12.43 14.58 20.88
C ALA A 727 13.82 15.24 20.77
N PRO A 728 14.91 14.46 20.75
CA PRO A 728 16.25 15.01 20.63
C PRO A 728 16.36 15.97 19.42
N PRO A 729 16.82 17.22 19.61
CA PRO A 729 16.89 18.24 18.55
C PRO A 729 17.54 17.76 17.26
N ARG A 730 18.64 17.02 17.38
CA ARG A 730 19.37 16.42 16.25
C ARG A 730 18.51 15.42 15.48
N ALA A 731 17.82 14.50 16.16
CA ALA A 731 16.99 13.49 15.50
C ALA A 731 15.83 14.14 14.74
N ARG A 732 15.23 15.19 15.30
CA ARG A 732 14.16 15.96 14.64
C ARG A 732 14.68 16.65 13.37
N ARG A 733 15.86 17.28 13.40
CA ARG A 733 16.48 17.86 12.20
C ARG A 733 16.75 16.80 11.12
N VAL A 734 17.28 15.64 11.49
CA VAL A 734 17.55 14.53 10.56
C VAL A 734 16.25 14.03 9.92
N ALA A 735 15.21 13.78 10.73
CA ALA A 735 13.92 13.34 10.22
C ALA A 735 13.28 14.38 9.28
N THR A 736 13.36 15.67 9.60
CA THR A 736 12.86 16.75 8.72
C THR A 736 13.64 16.83 7.42
N ALA A 737 14.97 16.75 7.45
CA ALA A 737 15.79 16.75 6.24
C ALA A 737 15.51 15.51 5.37
N ALA A 738 15.39 14.33 5.98
CA ALA A 738 15.01 13.10 5.26
C ALA A 738 13.60 13.19 4.64
N TYR A 739 12.66 13.84 5.34
CA TYR A 739 11.31 14.09 4.86
C TYR A 739 11.32 14.99 3.62
N LEU A 740 12.01 16.13 3.68
CA LEU A 740 12.12 17.06 2.55
C LEU A 740 12.82 16.39 1.36
N PHE A 741 13.91 15.66 1.60
CA PHE A 741 14.64 14.96 0.55
C PHE A 741 13.77 13.91 -0.16
N ASN A 742 13.06 13.06 0.59
CA ASN A 742 12.13 12.11 -0.03
C ASN A 742 10.94 12.81 -0.73
N THR A 743 10.49 13.96 -0.22
CA THR A 743 9.48 14.78 -0.89
C THR A 743 9.98 15.33 -2.23
N VAL A 744 11.24 15.78 -2.32
CA VAL A 744 11.86 16.19 -3.59
C VAL A 744 11.89 15.02 -4.57
N LEU A 745 12.35 13.85 -4.11
CA LEU A 745 12.48 12.65 -4.97
C LEU A 745 11.14 12.09 -5.45
N SER A 746 10.06 12.28 -4.69
CA SER A 746 8.69 11.96 -5.13
C SER A 746 8.07 13.01 -6.06
N GLY A 747 8.82 14.06 -6.44
CA GLY A 747 8.34 15.15 -7.29
C GLY A 747 7.53 16.21 -6.54
N GLY A 748 7.85 16.45 -5.26
CA GLY A 748 7.18 17.43 -4.39
C GLY A 748 5.88 16.93 -3.75
N ARG A 749 5.65 15.62 -3.75
CA ARG A 749 4.33 15.04 -3.51
C ARG A 749 4.25 14.31 -2.18
N VAL A 750 3.68 14.99 -1.18
CA VAL A 750 3.24 14.36 0.08
C VAL A 750 1.95 15.02 0.54
N GLY A 751 0.84 14.28 0.47
CA GLY A 751 -0.48 14.73 0.89
C GLY A 751 -0.60 14.90 2.41
N GLY A 752 -1.23 16.00 2.86
CA GLY A 752 -1.55 16.28 4.27
C GLY A 752 -1.87 17.76 4.52
N ASP A 753 -2.64 18.02 5.57
CA ASP A 753 -3.24 19.33 5.85
C ASP A 753 -2.28 20.33 6.53
N VAL A 754 -1.10 19.87 6.99
CA VAL A 754 -0.12 20.69 7.71
C VAL A 754 0.93 21.25 6.75
N PRO A 755 1.04 22.59 6.59
CA PRO A 755 2.04 23.20 5.73
C PRO A 755 3.48 22.87 6.19
N ILE A 756 4.40 22.68 5.25
CA ILE A 756 5.83 22.46 5.51
C ILE A 756 6.39 23.50 6.50
N ASP A 757 5.95 24.76 6.38
CA ASP A 757 6.34 25.86 7.27
C ASP A 757 6.01 25.60 8.75
N THR A 758 4.94 24.85 9.04
CA THR A 758 4.57 24.48 10.41
C THR A 758 5.52 23.44 10.99
N LEU A 759 6.00 22.50 10.16
CA LEU A 759 7.01 21.53 10.57
C LEU A 759 8.36 22.23 10.79
N LEU A 760 8.72 23.19 9.93
CA LEU A 760 9.94 23.99 10.05
C LEU A 760 9.93 24.90 11.28
N ALA A 761 8.80 25.51 11.63
CA ALA A 761 8.67 26.35 12.83
C ALA A 761 8.92 25.58 14.15
N ARG A 762 8.83 24.26 14.12
CA ARG A 762 9.12 23.37 15.26
C ARG A 762 10.57 22.89 15.30
N LEU A 763 11.40 23.28 14.33
CA LEU A 763 12.82 22.93 14.33
C LEU A 763 13.56 23.75 15.39
N PRO A 764 14.24 23.10 16.36
CA PRO A 764 15.16 23.80 17.24
C PRO A 764 16.34 24.37 16.44
N GLY A 765 16.89 25.50 16.88
CA GLY A 765 18.06 26.13 16.27
C GLY A 765 19.26 25.18 16.18
N SER A 766 20.20 25.46 15.27
CA SER A 766 21.43 24.68 15.15
C SER A 766 22.31 24.84 16.39
N GLU A 767 22.82 23.73 16.94
CA GLU A 767 23.66 23.71 18.14
C GLU A 767 25.18 23.55 17.84
N GLY A 768 25.60 23.56 16.57
CA GLY A 768 27.03 23.54 16.22
C GLY A 768 27.41 22.63 15.03
N PRO A 769 28.72 22.47 14.76
CA PRO A 769 29.29 21.86 13.54
C PRO A 769 29.21 20.32 13.44
N ASP A 770 28.65 19.61 14.42
CA ASP A 770 28.48 18.14 14.44
C ASP A 770 27.11 17.70 13.90
N ASP A 771 26.63 18.31 12.81
CA ASP A 771 25.34 17.93 12.25
C ASP A 771 25.43 16.70 11.35
N HIS A 772 24.35 15.94 11.32
CA HIS A 772 24.25 14.74 10.48
C HIS A 772 24.32 15.12 8.98
N PRO A 773 25.01 14.34 8.12
CA PRO A 773 25.24 14.72 6.71
C PRO A 773 23.98 15.12 5.92
N ILE A 774 22.85 14.44 6.15
CA ILE A 774 21.58 14.76 5.48
C ILE A 774 21.01 16.14 5.84
N VAL A 775 21.39 16.72 6.99
CA VAL A 775 20.88 18.03 7.42
C VAL A 775 21.39 19.16 6.53
N ALA A 776 22.55 18.98 5.88
CA ALA A 776 23.04 19.92 4.87
C ALA A 776 22.05 20.07 3.68
N LEU A 777 21.17 19.09 3.45
CA LEU A 777 20.20 19.12 2.36
C LEU A 777 18.91 19.88 2.71
N LEU A 778 18.72 20.31 3.97
CA LEU A 778 17.47 20.88 4.46
C LEU A 778 17.08 22.16 3.70
N ASP A 779 17.96 23.16 3.67
CA ASP A 779 17.67 24.44 2.99
C ASP A 779 17.57 24.29 1.46
N PRO A 780 18.49 23.57 0.77
CA PRO A 780 18.37 23.34 -0.67
C PRO A 780 17.11 22.56 -1.06
N ALA A 781 16.74 21.52 -0.32
CA ALA A 781 15.53 20.75 -0.61
C ALA A 781 14.26 21.60 -0.40
N LEU A 782 14.24 22.46 0.62
CA LEU A 782 13.13 23.40 0.82
C LEU A 782 13.02 24.40 -0.34
N ALA A 783 14.14 24.93 -0.82
CA ALA A 783 14.16 25.86 -1.95
C ALA A 783 13.68 25.19 -3.24
N PHE A 784 14.09 23.94 -3.50
CA PHE A 784 13.58 23.14 -4.62
C PHE A 784 12.06 23.00 -4.58
N LEU A 785 11.50 22.66 -3.41
CA LEU A 785 10.05 22.48 -3.24
C LEU A 785 9.26 23.80 -3.34
N ARG A 786 9.93 24.94 -3.16
CA ARG A 786 9.36 26.28 -3.35
C ARG A 786 9.61 26.84 -4.76
N GLU A 787 10.27 26.08 -5.62
CA GLU A 787 10.67 26.50 -6.97
C GLU A 787 11.53 27.79 -6.93
N ASP A 788 12.40 27.92 -5.91
CA ASP A 788 13.32 29.04 -5.73
C ASP A 788 14.78 28.59 -5.98
N THR A 789 15.13 28.44 -7.26
CA THR A 789 16.45 27.98 -7.69
C THR A 789 17.58 28.82 -7.13
N ALA A 790 17.43 30.15 -7.15
CA ALA A 790 18.47 31.07 -6.68
C ALA A 790 18.77 30.90 -5.18
N ALA A 791 17.73 30.74 -4.34
CA ALA A 791 17.92 30.49 -2.92
C ALA A 791 18.56 29.11 -2.67
N GLY A 792 18.15 28.09 -3.43
CA GLY A 792 18.68 26.73 -3.35
C GLY A 792 20.17 26.67 -3.68
N LEU A 793 20.57 27.22 -4.83
CA LEU A 793 21.98 27.29 -5.25
C LEU A 793 22.82 28.11 -4.26
N SER A 794 22.30 29.23 -3.77
CA SER A 794 22.98 30.02 -2.73
C SER A 794 23.20 29.24 -1.43
N ALA A 795 22.25 28.38 -1.03
CA ALA A 795 22.39 27.50 0.13
C ALA A 795 23.45 26.42 -0.10
N ILE A 796 23.47 25.82 -1.29
CA ILE A 796 24.48 24.83 -1.70
C ILE A 796 25.88 25.44 -1.71
N ASP A 797 26.03 26.66 -2.24
CA ASP A 797 27.32 27.37 -2.30
C ASP A 797 27.93 27.61 -0.92
N ARG A 798 27.12 27.95 0.08
CA ARG A 798 27.58 28.09 1.47
C ARG A 798 28.09 26.77 2.06
N LEU A 799 27.66 25.64 1.52
CA LEU A 799 27.97 24.29 1.99
C LEU A 799 28.88 23.50 1.03
N ARG A 800 29.45 24.16 0.01
CA ARG A 800 30.26 23.51 -1.02
C ARG A 800 31.46 22.73 -0.44
N ASP A 801 32.10 23.29 0.58
CA ASP A 801 33.25 22.70 1.28
C ASP A 801 32.86 21.86 2.52
N HIS A 802 31.62 21.33 2.56
CA HIS A 802 31.15 20.52 3.70
C HIS A 802 32.11 19.36 4.00
N PRO A 803 32.45 19.07 5.28
CA PRO A 803 33.47 18.07 5.61
C PRO A 803 33.09 16.64 5.22
N ASP A 804 31.81 16.29 5.36
CA ASP A 804 31.29 14.98 4.96
C ASP A 804 31.20 14.85 3.43
N ARG A 805 31.80 13.79 2.89
CA ARG A 805 31.91 13.59 1.43
C ARG A 805 30.59 13.18 0.78
N TRP A 806 29.77 12.42 1.51
CA TRP A 806 28.46 11.99 1.01
C TRP A 806 27.53 13.20 0.90
N ALA A 807 27.56 14.10 1.89
CA ALA A 807 26.80 15.36 1.84
C ALA A 807 27.19 16.20 0.63
N ARG A 808 28.48 16.31 0.29
CA ARG A 808 28.91 17.03 -0.93
C ARG A 808 28.32 16.42 -2.20
N GLY A 809 28.32 15.09 -2.32
CA GLY A 809 27.69 14.41 -3.46
C GLY A 809 26.19 14.66 -3.55
N ALA A 810 25.48 14.59 -2.43
CA ALA A 810 24.04 14.83 -2.36
C ALA A 810 23.67 16.30 -2.63
N LEU A 811 24.48 17.26 -2.19
CA LEU A 811 24.33 18.69 -2.52
C LEU A 811 24.49 18.94 -4.01
N MET A 812 25.48 18.32 -4.66
CA MET A 812 25.65 18.43 -6.12
C MET A 812 24.52 17.77 -6.89
N LEU A 813 23.97 16.65 -6.41
CA LEU A 813 22.77 16.06 -6.99
C LEU A 813 21.57 17.02 -6.89
N LEU A 814 21.33 17.64 -5.73
CA LEU A 814 20.26 18.65 -5.60
C LEU A 814 20.50 19.89 -6.48
N SER A 815 21.75 20.34 -6.60
CA SER A 815 22.15 21.43 -7.52
C SER A 815 21.78 21.10 -8.96
N ALA A 816 22.10 19.90 -9.42
CA ALA A 816 21.73 19.42 -10.74
C ALA A 816 20.21 19.39 -10.96
N LEU A 817 19.44 18.95 -9.94
CA LEU A 817 17.97 18.95 -10.04
C LEU A 817 17.40 20.37 -10.13
N LEU A 818 17.96 21.34 -9.40
CA LEU A 818 17.56 22.76 -9.48
C LEU A 818 17.87 23.34 -10.87
N HIS A 819 19.07 23.13 -11.41
CA HIS A 819 19.41 23.53 -12.78
C HIS A 819 18.49 22.86 -13.82
N GLY A 820 18.06 21.62 -13.56
CA GLY A 820 17.08 20.91 -14.37
C GLY A 820 15.71 21.57 -14.42
N GLN A 821 15.23 22.19 -13.32
CA GLN A 821 13.95 22.92 -13.30
C GLN A 821 13.98 24.15 -14.21
N ASP A 822 15.11 24.85 -14.27
CA ASP A 822 15.30 26.03 -15.13
C ASP A 822 15.75 25.67 -16.56
N GLY A 823 16.00 24.38 -16.83
CA GLY A 823 16.44 23.89 -18.14
C GLY A 823 17.89 24.23 -18.48
N GLU A 824 18.74 24.47 -17.47
CA GLU A 824 20.17 24.74 -17.60
C GLU A 824 20.97 23.43 -17.73
N THR A 825 20.90 22.79 -18.89
CA THR A 825 21.45 21.44 -19.14
C THR A 825 22.97 21.34 -18.91
N ASP A 826 23.76 22.34 -19.29
CA ASP A 826 25.22 22.32 -19.12
C ASP A 826 25.63 22.39 -17.64
N ALA A 827 24.95 23.24 -16.86
CA ALA A 827 25.18 23.36 -15.42
C ALA A 827 24.74 22.09 -14.69
N MET A 828 23.60 21.52 -15.09
CA MET A 828 23.13 20.22 -14.61
C MET A 828 24.17 19.11 -14.86
N HIS A 829 24.73 19.02 -16.07
CA HIS A 829 25.77 18.03 -16.41
C HIS A 829 27.03 18.18 -15.53
N ALA A 830 27.51 19.41 -15.34
CA ALA A 830 28.70 19.68 -14.53
C ALA A 830 28.51 19.26 -13.06
N ASP A 831 27.32 19.49 -12.50
CA ASP A 831 26.98 19.11 -11.14
C ASP A 831 26.77 17.60 -10.98
N LEU A 832 26.12 16.94 -11.95
CA LEU A 832 25.98 15.48 -11.96
C LEU A 832 27.33 14.78 -12.02
N THR A 833 28.28 15.30 -12.81
CA THR A 833 29.65 14.77 -12.89
C THR A 833 30.35 14.83 -11.53
N GLN A 834 30.23 15.95 -10.81
CA GLN A 834 30.79 16.10 -9.47
C GLN A 834 30.10 15.20 -8.44
N ALA A 835 28.77 15.08 -8.50
CA ALA A 835 28.00 14.18 -7.66
C ALA A 835 28.42 12.71 -7.86
N ALA A 836 28.58 12.28 -9.11
CA ALA A 836 28.97 10.91 -9.44
C ALA A 836 30.38 10.59 -8.92
N ALA A 837 31.33 11.52 -9.02
CA ALA A 837 32.67 11.36 -8.45
C ALA A 837 32.61 11.19 -6.92
N ALA A 838 31.84 12.03 -6.22
CA ALA A 838 31.69 11.94 -4.77
C ALA A 838 31.02 10.63 -4.32
N PHE A 839 30.00 10.15 -5.03
CA PHE A 839 29.36 8.87 -4.70
C PHE A 839 30.24 7.66 -5.00
N ARG A 840 31.07 7.70 -6.05
CA ARG A 840 32.10 6.67 -6.30
C ARG A 840 33.12 6.60 -5.18
N GLU A 841 33.59 7.75 -4.67
CA GLU A 841 34.54 7.79 -3.55
C GLU A 841 33.95 7.27 -2.23
N THR A 842 32.67 7.58 -1.97
CA THR A 842 31.98 7.13 -0.75
C THR A 842 31.51 5.69 -0.84
N GLY A 843 31.43 5.13 -2.04
CA GLY A 843 30.91 3.78 -2.30
C GLY A 843 29.38 3.68 -2.18
N ASP A 844 28.67 4.82 -2.18
CA ASP A 844 27.21 4.84 -2.21
C ASP A 844 26.70 4.47 -3.60
N ARG A 845 26.18 3.25 -3.73
CA ARG A 845 25.69 2.71 -5.00
C ARG A 845 24.34 3.28 -5.39
N TRP A 846 23.47 3.53 -4.42
CA TRP A 846 22.15 4.08 -4.69
C TRP A 846 22.27 5.52 -5.18
N GLY A 847 23.00 6.37 -4.45
CA GLY A 847 23.26 7.76 -4.84
C GLY A 847 23.92 7.85 -6.21
N LEU A 848 24.93 7.01 -6.46
CA LEU A 848 25.57 6.93 -7.78
C LEU A 848 24.61 6.49 -8.88
N SER A 849 23.78 5.46 -8.65
CA SER A 849 22.81 5.00 -9.64
C SER A 849 21.79 6.08 -10.01
N MET A 850 21.35 6.86 -9.02
CA MET A 850 20.41 7.95 -9.22
C MET A 850 21.07 9.08 -10.03
N THR A 851 22.27 9.51 -9.66
CA THR A 851 23.04 10.50 -10.43
C THR A 851 23.27 10.06 -11.87
N LEU A 852 23.69 8.81 -12.09
CA LEU A 852 23.94 8.27 -13.42
C LEU A 852 22.67 8.12 -14.27
N THR A 853 21.51 7.96 -13.64
CA THR A 853 20.21 7.96 -14.33
C THR A 853 19.91 9.34 -14.91
N PHE A 854 20.12 10.41 -14.14
CA PHE A 854 19.99 11.78 -14.65
C PHE A 854 21.07 12.12 -15.66
N GLU A 855 22.30 11.66 -15.45
CA GLU A 855 23.39 11.85 -16.39
C GLU A 855 23.09 11.19 -17.74
N ALA A 856 22.58 9.95 -17.76
CA ALA A 856 22.17 9.29 -18.99
C ALA A 856 21.10 10.11 -19.74
N HIS A 857 20.14 10.69 -19.02
CA HIS A 857 19.13 11.56 -19.61
C HIS A 857 19.73 12.84 -20.21
N VAL A 858 20.62 13.53 -19.47
CA VAL A 858 21.29 14.74 -19.95
C VAL A 858 22.15 14.45 -21.19
N GLN A 859 22.90 13.34 -21.18
CA GLN A 859 23.72 12.94 -22.32
C GLN A 859 22.90 12.57 -23.56
N LEU A 860 21.71 12.00 -23.39
CA LEU A 860 20.75 11.81 -24.48
C LEU A 860 20.32 13.15 -25.10
N VAL A 861 20.06 14.17 -24.27
CA VAL A 861 19.67 15.52 -24.72
C VAL A 861 20.84 16.22 -25.43
N LEU A 862 22.06 16.08 -24.91
CA LEU A 862 23.27 16.66 -25.50
C LEU A 862 23.76 15.92 -26.76
N GLY A 863 23.27 14.69 -27.00
CA GLY A 863 23.63 13.87 -28.16
C GLY A 863 24.90 13.02 -27.97
N ASP A 864 25.45 12.90 -26.77
CA ASP A 864 26.58 11.99 -26.47
C ASP A 864 26.05 10.60 -26.08
N PHE A 865 25.67 9.82 -27.08
CA PHE A 865 25.11 8.48 -26.84
C PHE A 865 26.07 7.50 -26.20
N PRO A 866 27.37 7.46 -26.55
CA PRO A 866 28.33 6.62 -25.82
C PRO A 866 28.40 6.92 -24.32
N ALA A 867 28.38 8.19 -23.93
CA ALA A 867 28.31 8.58 -22.52
C ALA A 867 26.98 8.17 -21.88
N ALA A 868 25.86 8.39 -22.57
CA ALA A 868 24.53 7.98 -22.11
C ALA A 868 24.42 6.46 -21.88
N MET A 869 24.95 5.66 -22.82
CA MET A 869 25.00 4.20 -22.72
C MET A 869 25.79 3.76 -21.49
N THR A 870 26.99 4.32 -21.31
CA THR A 870 27.87 4.00 -20.17
C THR A 870 27.18 4.31 -18.85
N ALA A 871 26.56 5.49 -18.72
CA ALA A 871 25.86 5.90 -17.51
C ALA A 871 24.65 5.00 -17.22
N ALA A 872 23.83 4.67 -18.22
CA ALA A 872 22.66 3.81 -18.06
C ALA A 872 23.03 2.36 -17.69
N GLU A 873 24.08 1.80 -18.30
CA GLU A 873 24.59 0.45 -18.00
C GLU A 873 25.16 0.36 -16.57
N GLU A 874 25.94 1.35 -16.15
CA GLU A 874 26.49 1.43 -14.79
C GLU A 874 25.35 1.59 -13.76
N ALA A 875 24.40 2.50 -14.00
CA ALA A 875 23.23 2.70 -13.12
C ALA A 875 22.42 1.39 -12.95
N ARG A 876 22.13 0.69 -14.06
CA ARG A 876 21.44 -0.60 -14.03
C ARG A 876 22.21 -1.65 -13.22
N THR A 877 23.52 -1.73 -13.40
CA THR A 877 24.37 -2.69 -12.67
C THR A 877 24.35 -2.42 -11.16
N LEU A 878 24.38 -1.15 -10.77
CA LEU A 878 24.31 -0.73 -9.37
C LEU A 878 22.95 -1.08 -8.75
N LEU A 879 21.85 -0.78 -9.45
CA LEU A 879 20.49 -1.12 -9.01
C LEU A 879 20.32 -2.64 -8.84
N HIS A 880 20.74 -3.43 -9.82
CA HIS A 880 20.69 -4.89 -9.75
C HIS A 880 21.55 -5.47 -8.62
N THR A 881 22.66 -4.79 -8.27
CA THR A 881 23.50 -5.20 -7.14
C THR A 881 22.81 -4.94 -5.80
N LEU A 882 22.00 -3.88 -5.70
CA LEU A 882 21.25 -3.54 -4.49
C LEU A 882 19.99 -4.43 -4.34
N ASP A 883 19.31 -4.70 -5.44
CA ASP A 883 18.17 -5.63 -5.52
C ASP A 883 18.25 -6.45 -6.82
N PRO A 884 18.66 -7.73 -6.74
CA PRO A 884 18.74 -8.61 -7.90
C PRO A 884 17.41 -8.85 -8.63
N ALA A 885 16.27 -8.51 -8.01
CA ALA A 885 14.95 -8.61 -8.63
C ALA A 885 14.48 -7.30 -9.27
N ASP A 886 15.30 -6.24 -9.27
CA ASP A 886 15.03 -4.99 -9.99
C ASP A 886 15.49 -5.12 -11.46
N ASP A 887 14.54 -4.94 -12.39
CA ASP A 887 14.77 -4.99 -13.83
C ASP A 887 15.35 -3.68 -14.40
N ALA A 888 15.39 -2.61 -13.61
CA ALA A 888 15.86 -1.27 -13.97
C ALA A 888 15.23 -0.76 -15.28
N ALA A 889 13.89 -0.82 -15.33
CA ALA A 889 13.14 -0.64 -16.58
C ALA A 889 13.42 0.70 -17.27
N LEU A 890 13.48 1.79 -16.50
CA LEU A 890 13.82 3.12 -17.02
C LEU A 890 15.21 3.15 -17.67
N GLN A 891 16.21 2.57 -17.01
CA GLN A 891 17.60 2.52 -17.50
C GLN A 891 17.70 1.71 -18.79
N ARG A 892 16.93 0.61 -18.92
CA ARG A 892 16.85 -0.16 -20.17
C ARG A 892 16.25 0.64 -21.32
N VAL A 893 15.17 1.40 -21.07
CA VAL A 893 14.59 2.28 -22.09
C VAL A 893 15.61 3.34 -22.52
N MET A 894 16.25 4.03 -21.58
CA MET A 894 17.28 5.04 -21.91
C MET A 894 18.45 4.43 -22.70
N LEU A 895 18.93 3.25 -22.28
CA LEU A 895 19.99 2.53 -22.97
C LEU A 895 19.56 2.14 -24.39
N ALA A 896 18.33 1.65 -24.58
CA ALA A 896 17.81 1.30 -25.90
C ALA A 896 17.69 2.52 -26.82
N VAL A 897 17.26 3.68 -26.31
CA VAL A 897 17.24 4.94 -27.07
C VAL A 897 18.65 5.34 -27.48
N ALA A 898 19.60 5.35 -26.54
CA ALA A 898 21.00 5.69 -26.82
C ALA A 898 21.63 4.73 -27.86
N LEU A 899 21.41 3.42 -27.72
CA LEU A 899 21.87 2.40 -28.67
C LEU A 899 21.26 2.60 -30.06
N THR A 900 19.97 2.97 -30.13
CA THR A 900 19.28 3.24 -31.40
C THR A 900 19.91 4.42 -32.12
N TRP A 901 20.13 5.52 -31.41
CA TRP A 901 20.75 6.73 -31.97
C TRP A 901 22.24 6.57 -32.27
N HIS A 902 22.94 5.69 -31.53
CA HIS A 902 24.31 5.29 -31.85
C HIS A 902 24.41 4.33 -33.05
N GLY A 903 23.32 3.63 -33.40
CA GLY A 903 23.24 2.69 -34.53
C GLY A 903 23.40 1.20 -34.17
N ASP A 904 23.49 0.85 -32.88
CA ASP A 904 23.56 -0.54 -32.39
C ASP A 904 22.15 -1.12 -32.19
N LEU A 905 21.42 -1.28 -33.30
CA LEU A 905 20.00 -1.65 -33.30
C LEU A 905 19.76 -3.07 -32.74
N ALA A 906 20.75 -3.96 -32.84
CA ALA A 906 20.65 -5.32 -32.32
C ALA A 906 20.59 -5.32 -30.79
N ARG A 907 21.52 -4.62 -30.13
CA ARG A 907 21.51 -4.51 -28.66
C ARG A 907 20.33 -3.68 -28.17
N ALA A 908 19.93 -2.63 -28.88
CA ALA A 908 18.72 -1.88 -28.54
C ALA A 908 17.49 -2.79 -28.47
N ARG A 909 17.34 -3.67 -29.47
CA ARG A 909 16.25 -4.64 -29.53
C ARG A 909 16.26 -5.65 -28.39
N ASP A 910 17.44 -6.13 -28.00
CA ASP A 910 17.56 -7.08 -26.87
C ASP A 910 17.15 -6.43 -25.54
N GLU A 911 17.53 -5.18 -25.30
CA GLU A 911 17.12 -4.42 -24.11
C GLU A 911 15.60 -4.20 -24.07
N LEU A 912 14.99 -3.83 -25.19
CA LEU A 912 13.53 -3.62 -25.27
C LEU A 912 12.76 -4.94 -25.13
N ARG A 913 13.25 -6.03 -25.72
CA ARG A 913 12.64 -7.36 -25.59
C ARG A 913 12.67 -7.86 -24.15
N ALA A 914 13.70 -7.52 -23.38
CA ALA A 914 13.77 -7.88 -21.97
C ALA A 914 12.64 -7.24 -21.14
N LEU A 915 12.14 -6.05 -21.53
CA LEU A 915 11.04 -5.37 -20.82
C LEU A 915 9.66 -5.99 -21.07
N VAL A 916 9.48 -6.68 -22.19
CA VAL A 916 8.22 -7.35 -22.58
C VAL A 916 8.30 -8.87 -22.41
N ALA A 917 9.45 -9.38 -21.98
CA ALA A 917 9.62 -10.77 -21.60
C ALA A 917 9.06 -11.04 -20.18
N PRO A 918 8.71 -12.29 -19.84
CA PRO A 918 8.34 -12.65 -18.48
C PRO A 918 9.46 -12.29 -17.49
N ALA A 919 9.15 -11.40 -16.55
CA ALA A 919 10.06 -10.93 -15.52
C ALA A 919 9.71 -11.52 -14.14
N ALA A 920 10.61 -11.41 -13.16
CA ALA A 920 10.35 -11.88 -11.79
C ALA A 920 9.35 -10.99 -11.04
N ARG A 921 9.29 -9.71 -11.39
CA ARG A 921 8.35 -8.70 -10.88
C ARG A 921 7.58 -8.06 -12.04
N PRO A 922 6.39 -7.47 -11.80
CA PRO A 922 5.66 -6.77 -12.84
C PRO A 922 6.46 -5.52 -13.25
N VAL A 923 6.74 -5.40 -14.54
CA VAL A 923 7.24 -4.15 -15.13
C VAL A 923 6.05 -3.22 -15.29
N ALA A 924 6.18 -1.95 -14.87
CA ALA A 924 5.10 -0.97 -15.04
C ALA A 924 4.71 -0.87 -16.53
N ALA A 925 3.40 -0.90 -16.82
CA ALA A 925 2.85 -0.96 -18.17
C ALA A 925 3.39 0.13 -19.10
N ARG A 926 3.68 1.33 -18.57
CA ARG A 926 4.29 2.42 -19.35
C ARG A 926 5.61 2.04 -20.03
N TYR A 927 6.46 1.25 -19.37
CA TYR A 927 7.74 0.83 -19.94
C TYR A 927 7.56 -0.25 -21.01
N GLN A 928 6.49 -1.05 -20.93
CA GLN A 928 6.13 -2.00 -21.98
C GLN A 928 5.53 -1.29 -23.21
N VAL A 929 4.69 -0.28 -23.00
CA VAL A 929 4.21 0.61 -24.08
C VAL A 929 5.40 1.24 -24.80
N LEU A 930 6.34 1.84 -24.05
CA LEU A 930 7.56 2.41 -24.63
C LEU A 930 8.39 1.35 -25.36
N ALA A 931 8.52 0.14 -24.79
CA ALA A 931 9.24 -0.95 -25.44
C ALA A 931 8.62 -1.34 -26.77
N HIS A 932 7.29 -1.49 -26.84
CA HIS A 932 6.56 -1.80 -28.06
C HIS A 932 6.65 -0.67 -29.11
N ILE A 933 6.56 0.60 -28.70
CA ILE A 933 6.77 1.73 -29.61
C ILE A 933 8.18 1.68 -30.23
N TRP A 934 9.22 1.49 -29.40
CA TRP A 934 10.59 1.46 -29.89
C TRP A 934 10.92 0.19 -30.70
N LEU A 935 10.38 -0.97 -30.34
CA LEU A 935 10.49 -2.18 -31.16
C LEU A 935 9.84 -1.97 -32.54
N GLY A 936 8.71 -1.25 -32.58
CA GLY A 936 8.06 -0.83 -33.81
C GLY A 936 8.94 0.09 -34.66
N HIS A 937 9.61 1.09 -34.05
CA HIS A 937 10.58 1.94 -34.76
C HIS A 937 11.70 1.10 -35.37
N LEU A 938 12.31 0.21 -34.59
CA LEU A 938 13.40 -0.67 -35.07
C LEU A 938 12.94 -1.58 -36.22
N ALA A 939 11.74 -2.15 -36.15
CA ALA A 939 11.17 -2.94 -37.24
C ALA A 939 10.92 -2.10 -38.50
N ARG A 940 10.48 -0.84 -38.35
CA ARG A 940 10.30 0.09 -39.46
C ARG A 940 11.63 0.45 -40.12
N TYR A 941 12.69 0.67 -39.35
CA TYR A 941 14.03 0.93 -39.87
C TYR A 941 14.58 -0.24 -40.69
N ASP A 942 14.25 -1.48 -40.30
CA ASP A 942 14.60 -2.69 -41.06
C ASP A 942 13.69 -2.93 -42.29
N GLY A 943 12.67 -2.08 -42.49
CA GLY A 943 11.67 -2.24 -43.55
C GLY A 943 10.60 -3.31 -43.27
N ALA A 944 10.58 -3.90 -42.07
CA ALA A 944 9.61 -4.91 -41.64
C ALA A 944 8.28 -4.25 -41.19
N LEU A 945 7.59 -3.57 -42.12
CA LEU A 945 6.42 -2.73 -41.81
C LEU A 945 5.27 -3.50 -41.15
N ASP A 946 5.12 -4.80 -41.43
CA ASP A 946 4.09 -5.63 -40.78
C ASP A 946 4.45 -6.00 -39.34
N GLU A 947 5.73 -6.14 -39.03
CA GLU A 947 6.19 -6.30 -37.65
C GLU A 947 6.04 -5.00 -36.89
N ALA A 948 6.41 -3.87 -37.50
CA ALA A 948 6.20 -2.54 -36.92
C ALA A 948 4.72 -2.30 -36.55
N ALA A 949 3.80 -2.62 -37.47
CA ALA A 949 2.37 -2.54 -37.22
C ALA A 949 1.93 -3.38 -36.02
N ARG A 950 2.41 -4.63 -35.90
CA ARG A 950 2.08 -5.51 -34.77
C ARG A 950 2.57 -4.95 -33.44
N GLU A 951 3.76 -4.38 -33.40
CA GLU A 951 4.29 -3.79 -32.17
C GLU A 951 3.54 -2.50 -31.79
N TYR A 952 3.20 -1.63 -32.76
CA TYR A 952 2.36 -0.47 -32.47
C TYR A 952 0.94 -0.86 -32.02
N ASP A 953 0.36 -1.92 -32.59
CA ASP A 953 -0.93 -2.44 -32.14
C ASP A 953 -0.87 -2.96 -30.70
N ARG A 954 0.21 -3.62 -30.29
CA ARG A 954 0.43 -4.00 -28.89
C ARG A 954 0.54 -2.79 -27.98
N ALA A 955 1.35 -1.79 -28.36
CA ALA A 955 1.44 -0.54 -27.62
C ALA A 955 0.08 0.15 -27.46
N ARG A 956 -0.76 0.13 -28.50
CA ARG A 956 -2.13 0.67 -28.46
C ARG A 956 -3.02 -0.10 -27.50
N VAL A 957 -3.00 -1.43 -27.56
CA VAL A 957 -3.77 -2.30 -26.66
C VAL A 957 -3.37 -2.04 -25.21
N ASP A 958 -2.07 -1.93 -24.92
CA ASP A 958 -1.57 -1.64 -23.59
C ASP A 958 -1.96 -0.21 -23.14
N LEU A 959 -1.88 0.78 -24.04
CA LEU A 959 -2.33 2.16 -23.80
C LEU A 959 -3.83 2.25 -23.48
N ASP A 960 -4.66 1.48 -24.17
CA ASP A 960 -6.11 1.44 -23.95
C ASP A 960 -6.47 0.74 -22.63
N ARG A 961 -5.55 -0.05 -22.06
CA ARG A 961 -5.67 -0.65 -20.72
C ARG A 961 -5.21 0.30 -19.60
N LEU A 962 -4.46 1.36 -19.91
CA LEU A 962 -4.02 2.32 -18.90
C LEU A 962 -5.19 3.17 -18.42
N THR A 963 -5.35 3.28 -17.11
CA THR A 963 -6.42 4.05 -16.48
C THR A 963 -6.01 5.45 -16.03
N PHE A 964 -4.72 5.77 -16.11
CA PHE A 964 -4.16 7.08 -15.75
C PHE A 964 -3.87 7.93 -17.00
N ASP A 965 -3.54 9.21 -16.79
CA ASP A 965 -3.17 10.12 -17.88
C ASP A 965 -1.91 9.63 -18.60
N ALA A 966 -2.13 9.06 -19.79
CA ALA A 966 -1.11 8.54 -20.69
C ALA A 966 -0.96 9.42 -21.94
N ALA A 967 -1.31 10.71 -21.87
CA ALA A 967 -1.27 11.65 -23.00
C ALA A 967 0.05 11.62 -23.76
N VAL A 968 1.19 11.70 -23.06
CA VAL A 968 2.54 11.64 -23.68
C VAL A 968 2.70 10.37 -24.51
N TYR A 969 2.44 9.21 -23.91
CA TYR A 969 2.63 7.92 -24.57
C TYR A 969 1.66 7.72 -25.73
N ARG A 970 0.43 8.23 -25.62
CA ARG A 970 -0.56 8.22 -26.71
C ARG A 970 -0.10 9.10 -27.88
N ALA A 971 0.43 10.29 -27.60
CA ALA A 971 1.00 11.17 -28.63
C ALA A 971 2.21 10.52 -29.32
N MET A 972 3.12 9.88 -28.56
CA MET A 972 4.25 9.12 -29.12
C MET A 972 3.79 7.97 -30.03
N HIS A 973 2.82 7.17 -29.57
CA HIS A 973 2.25 6.07 -30.36
C HIS A 973 1.57 6.55 -31.65
N LEU A 974 0.80 7.63 -31.60
CA LEU A 974 0.15 8.22 -32.77
C LEU A 974 1.19 8.79 -33.75
N CYS A 975 2.23 9.45 -33.25
CA CYS A 975 3.34 9.91 -34.08
C CYS A 975 4.03 8.74 -34.81
N ALA A 976 4.32 7.65 -34.09
CA ALA A 976 4.90 6.44 -34.67
C ALA A 976 3.97 5.78 -35.73
N SER A 977 2.65 5.78 -35.46
CA SER A 977 1.63 5.28 -36.39
C SER A 977 1.52 6.14 -37.65
N ALA A 978 1.70 7.46 -37.54
CA ALA A 978 1.78 8.36 -38.68
C ALA A 978 3.00 8.04 -39.57
N GLN A 979 4.17 7.84 -38.96
CA GLN A 979 5.39 7.47 -39.70
C GLN A 979 5.24 6.13 -40.43
N LEU A 980 4.55 5.15 -39.82
CA LEU A 980 4.21 3.89 -40.48
C LEU A 980 3.24 4.10 -41.66
N ALA A 981 2.23 4.97 -41.51
CA ALA A 981 1.30 5.29 -42.58
C ALA A 981 2.01 5.95 -43.76
N VAL A 982 2.94 6.89 -43.52
CA VAL A 982 3.82 7.46 -44.55
C VAL A 982 4.63 6.37 -45.25
N ALA A 983 5.26 5.45 -44.50
CA ALA A 983 6.04 4.36 -45.07
C ALA A 983 5.20 3.38 -45.92
N ARG A 984 3.90 3.24 -45.62
CA ARG A 984 2.94 2.42 -46.39
C ARG A 984 2.25 3.19 -47.52
N GLY A 985 2.49 4.49 -47.67
CA GLY A 985 1.82 5.34 -48.67
C GLY A 985 0.35 5.66 -48.33
N ALA A 986 -0.06 5.57 -47.07
CA ALA A 986 -1.40 5.91 -46.60
C ALA A 986 -1.44 7.36 -46.10
N GLU A 987 -1.49 8.33 -47.02
CA GLU A 987 -1.40 9.76 -46.73
C GLU A 987 -2.48 10.27 -45.76
N GLU A 988 -3.75 9.92 -45.99
CA GLU A 988 -4.88 10.37 -45.18
C GLU A 988 -4.73 9.93 -43.71
N ALA A 989 -4.44 8.65 -43.49
CA ALA A 989 -4.19 8.11 -42.16
C ALA A 989 -2.95 8.72 -41.48
N ALA A 990 -1.94 9.12 -42.24
CA ALA A 990 -0.75 9.79 -41.66
C ALA A 990 -1.12 11.15 -41.05
N TRP A 991 -1.90 11.97 -41.77
CA TRP A 991 -2.33 13.28 -41.29
C TRP A 991 -3.33 13.18 -40.13
N GLU A 992 -4.27 12.24 -40.17
CA GLU A 992 -5.18 11.98 -39.04
C GLU A 992 -4.43 11.67 -37.74
N HIS A 993 -3.45 10.77 -37.80
CA HIS A 993 -2.62 10.45 -36.65
C HIS A 993 -1.77 11.63 -36.16
N LEU A 994 -1.19 12.43 -37.07
CA LEU A 994 -0.43 13.63 -36.70
C LEU A 994 -1.30 14.69 -36.01
N ALA A 995 -2.53 14.90 -36.51
CA ALA A 995 -3.49 15.83 -35.92
C ALA A 995 -3.87 15.42 -34.50
N ALA A 996 -4.16 14.13 -34.31
CA ALA A 996 -4.44 13.59 -32.98
C ALA A 996 -3.22 13.67 -32.04
N ALA A 997 -2.02 13.34 -32.52
CA ALA A 997 -0.78 13.43 -31.74
C ALA A 997 -0.50 14.87 -31.30
N PHE A 998 -0.62 15.84 -32.20
CA PHE A 998 -0.36 17.24 -31.93
C PHE A 998 -1.38 17.83 -30.94
N ALA A 999 -2.67 17.50 -31.09
CA ALA A 999 -3.72 17.93 -30.17
C ALA A 999 -3.43 17.52 -28.72
N ILE A 1000 -2.93 16.30 -28.53
CA ILE A 1000 -2.57 15.77 -27.20
C ILE A 1000 -1.28 16.41 -26.68
N ALA A 1001 -0.24 16.54 -27.53
CA ALA A 1001 1.07 17.03 -27.10
C ALA A 1001 1.11 18.53 -26.80
N ALA A 1002 0.16 19.30 -27.36
CA ALA A 1002 0.11 20.76 -27.23
C ALA A 1002 -0.35 21.24 -25.85
N GLU A 1003 -1.20 20.50 -25.12
CA GLU A 1003 -1.84 20.99 -23.89
C GLU A 1003 -1.10 20.70 -22.57
N PRO A 1004 0.10 20.09 -22.62
CA PRO A 1004 1.14 20.38 -21.60
C PRO A 1004 2.49 20.86 -22.16
N GLY A 1005 2.64 20.95 -23.50
CA GLY A 1005 3.87 21.44 -24.13
C GLY A 1005 5.05 20.46 -24.09
N TYR A 1006 4.82 19.19 -24.46
CA TYR A 1006 5.87 18.16 -24.51
C TYR A 1006 6.86 18.38 -25.67
N ALA A 1007 7.85 19.25 -25.46
CA ALA A 1007 8.79 19.69 -26.49
C ALA A 1007 9.43 18.55 -27.29
N PRO A 1008 9.92 17.45 -26.68
CA PRO A 1008 10.53 16.35 -27.43
C PRO A 1008 9.53 15.65 -28.36
N VAL A 1009 8.30 15.41 -27.90
CA VAL A 1009 7.25 14.77 -28.70
C VAL A 1009 6.78 15.70 -29.83
N LEU A 1010 6.72 17.01 -29.58
CA LEU A 1010 6.36 18.00 -30.61
C LEU A 1010 7.44 18.11 -31.71
N ALA A 1011 8.72 17.94 -31.37
CA ALA A 1011 9.79 17.85 -32.35
C ALA A 1011 9.64 16.60 -33.24
N GLU A 1012 9.37 15.43 -32.64
CA GLU A 1012 9.10 14.18 -33.38
C GLU A 1012 7.91 14.31 -34.33
N ILE A 1013 6.83 14.94 -33.87
CA ILE A 1013 5.65 15.24 -34.72
C ILE A 1013 6.05 16.13 -35.90
N GLY A 1014 6.93 17.11 -35.68
CA GLY A 1014 7.49 17.96 -36.75
C GLY A 1014 8.27 17.17 -37.80
N VAL A 1015 9.13 16.23 -37.37
CA VAL A 1015 9.88 15.32 -38.27
C VAL A 1015 8.91 14.43 -39.06
N ALA A 1016 7.90 13.86 -38.40
CA ALA A 1016 6.90 13.03 -39.06
C ALA A 1016 6.02 13.81 -40.05
N ALA A 1017 5.63 15.05 -39.72
CA ALA A 1017 4.92 15.95 -40.63
C ALA A 1017 5.78 16.34 -41.84
N ALA A 1018 7.07 16.59 -41.64
CA ALA A 1018 8.01 16.83 -42.74
C ALA A 1018 8.10 15.60 -43.69
N ALA A 1019 8.15 14.39 -43.13
CA ALA A 1019 8.13 13.16 -43.94
C ALA A 1019 6.82 13.00 -44.74
N ALA A 1020 5.67 13.34 -44.15
CA ALA A 1020 4.37 13.34 -44.82
C ALA A 1020 4.32 14.37 -45.95
N CYS A 1021 4.79 15.61 -45.74
CA CYS A 1021 4.89 16.63 -46.77
C CYS A 1021 5.77 16.19 -47.95
N LEU A 1022 6.91 15.54 -47.68
CA LEU A 1022 7.75 14.99 -48.75
C LEU A 1022 7.01 13.92 -49.55
N ALA A 1023 6.23 13.05 -48.91
CA ALA A 1023 5.41 12.05 -49.59
C ALA A 1023 4.31 12.69 -50.47
N CYS A 1024 3.82 13.87 -50.09
CA CYS A 1024 2.87 14.69 -50.88
C CYS A 1024 3.54 15.48 -52.02
N GLY A 1025 4.87 15.40 -52.18
CA GLY A 1025 5.63 16.17 -53.17
C GLY A 1025 5.98 17.61 -52.75
N GLU A 1026 5.74 17.98 -51.50
CA GLU A 1026 5.99 19.33 -50.95
C GLU A 1026 7.39 19.43 -50.32
N ALA A 1027 8.43 19.15 -51.11
CA ALA A 1027 9.80 18.98 -50.58
C ALA A 1027 10.38 20.23 -49.89
N GLU A 1028 10.11 21.44 -50.39
CA GLU A 1028 10.63 22.68 -49.77
C GLU A 1028 10.00 22.94 -48.39
N LEU A 1029 8.68 22.71 -48.27
CA LEU A 1029 7.96 22.81 -46.99
C LEU A 1029 8.40 21.72 -46.02
N ALA A 1030 8.64 20.50 -46.51
CA ALA A 1030 9.20 19.42 -45.69
C ALA A 1030 10.58 19.79 -45.12
N ALA A 1031 11.45 20.43 -45.90
CA ALA A 1031 12.74 20.91 -45.41
C ALA A 1031 12.59 22.04 -44.37
N GLU A 1032 11.63 22.96 -44.55
CA GLU A 1032 11.34 23.99 -43.55
C GLU A 1032 10.78 23.40 -42.24
N LEU A 1033 9.87 22.42 -42.33
CA LEU A 1033 9.33 21.69 -41.17
C LEU A 1033 10.41 20.91 -40.42
N LEU A 1034 11.35 20.28 -41.14
CA LEU A 1034 12.50 19.60 -40.53
C LEU A 1034 13.37 20.59 -39.76
N GLY A 1035 13.62 21.78 -40.32
CA GLY A 1035 14.29 22.86 -39.60
C GLY A 1035 13.52 23.35 -38.38
N ALA A 1036 12.19 23.48 -38.48
CA ALA A 1036 11.35 23.90 -37.36
C ALA A 1036 11.32 22.83 -36.24
N ALA A 1037 11.31 21.54 -36.57
CA ALA A 1037 11.48 20.47 -35.60
C ALA A 1037 12.81 20.60 -34.84
N SER A 1038 13.89 20.95 -35.54
CA SER A 1038 15.20 21.28 -34.94
C SER A 1038 15.11 22.43 -33.94
N ALA A 1039 14.34 23.47 -34.23
CA ALA A 1039 14.17 24.60 -33.31
C ALA A 1039 13.42 24.22 -32.01
N LEU A 1040 12.65 23.12 -32.03
CA LEU A 1040 11.95 22.59 -30.85
C LEU A 1040 12.84 21.65 -30.02
N HIS A 1041 13.88 21.06 -30.63
CA HIS A 1041 14.81 20.15 -29.99
C HIS A 1041 16.10 20.89 -29.59
N ARG A 1042 16.52 20.84 -28.32
CA ARG A 1042 17.75 21.51 -27.85
C ARG A 1042 19.03 20.69 -28.11
N GLY A 1043 18.96 19.63 -28.90
CA GLY A 1043 20.09 18.76 -29.28
C GLY A 1043 20.25 18.67 -30.81
N PRO A 1044 21.36 18.12 -31.33
CA PRO A 1044 21.60 18.04 -32.77
C PRO A 1044 20.66 17.02 -33.44
N ASP A 1045 19.75 17.47 -34.32
CA ASP A 1045 18.87 16.62 -35.14
C ASP A 1045 19.59 15.56 -35.98
N SER A 1046 20.90 15.73 -36.19
CA SER A 1046 21.77 14.85 -37.00
C SER A 1046 21.82 13.40 -36.52
N PHE A 1047 21.27 13.10 -35.34
CA PHE A 1047 21.30 11.79 -34.74
C PHE A 1047 19.97 11.07 -34.70
N HIS A 1048 18.86 11.75 -35.01
CA HIS A 1048 17.56 11.11 -35.11
C HIS A 1048 17.49 10.34 -36.45
N PRO A 1049 17.34 9.00 -36.46
CA PRO A 1049 17.43 8.21 -37.69
C PRO A 1049 16.46 8.68 -38.79
N ASP A 1050 15.24 9.04 -38.42
CA ASP A 1050 14.26 9.56 -39.37
C ASP A 1050 14.60 10.95 -39.87
N ALA A 1051 15.13 11.84 -39.02
CA ALA A 1051 15.49 13.20 -39.44
C ALA A 1051 16.68 13.16 -40.41
N THR A 1052 17.66 12.29 -40.13
CA THR A 1052 18.84 12.08 -40.99
C THR A 1052 18.48 11.43 -42.31
N GLU A 1053 17.64 10.39 -42.31
CA GLU A 1053 17.11 9.78 -43.53
C GLU A 1053 16.31 10.80 -44.36
N LEU A 1054 15.41 11.53 -43.71
CA LEU A 1054 14.57 12.54 -44.36
C LEU A 1054 15.42 13.67 -44.95
N GLY A 1055 16.40 14.20 -44.21
CA GLY A 1055 17.32 15.21 -44.69
C GLY A 1055 18.11 14.76 -45.92
N ARG A 1056 18.56 13.49 -45.96
CA ARG A 1056 19.23 12.93 -47.15
C ARG A 1056 18.29 12.86 -48.37
N ARG A 1057 17.05 12.41 -48.16
CA ARG A 1057 16.02 12.35 -49.22
C ARG A 1057 15.65 13.75 -49.73
N LEU A 1058 15.52 14.72 -48.84
CA LEU A 1058 15.24 16.12 -49.18
C LEU A 1058 16.40 16.78 -49.93
N ALA A 1059 17.64 16.56 -49.50
CA ALA A 1059 18.82 17.03 -50.22
C ALA A 1059 18.88 16.45 -51.65
N GLY A 1060 18.49 15.19 -51.83
CA GLY A 1060 18.36 14.56 -53.15
C GLY A 1060 17.22 15.15 -54.01
N ALA A 1061 16.09 15.51 -53.40
CA ALA A 1061 14.92 16.05 -54.09
C ALA A 1061 15.03 17.54 -54.48
N LEU A 1062 15.67 18.36 -53.64
CA LEU A 1062 15.75 19.83 -53.80
C LEU A 1062 17.10 20.31 -54.36
N GLY A 1063 18.16 19.51 -54.23
CA GLY A 1063 19.54 19.96 -54.36
C GLY A 1063 20.07 20.58 -53.05
N GLY A 1064 21.38 20.44 -52.81
CA GLY A 1064 22.01 20.74 -51.52
C GLY A 1064 21.82 22.18 -51.02
N ASP A 1065 21.96 23.17 -51.91
CA ASP A 1065 21.86 24.59 -51.54
C ASP A 1065 20.42 25.00 -51.17
N VAL A 1066 19.43 24.53 -51.94
CA VAL A 1066 17.99 24.82 -51.70
C VAL A 1066 17.52 24.14 -50.42
N HIS A 1067 17.94 22.89 -50.20
CA HIS A 1067 17.69 22.16 -48.97
C HIS A 1067 18.26 22.90 -47.75
N ALA A 1068 19.53 23.32 -47.79
CA ALA A 1068 20.16 24.02 -46.67
C ALA A 1068 19.44 25.33 -46.32
N VAL A 1069 19.03 26.13 -47.32
CA VAL A 1069 18.30 27.39 -47.10
C VAL A 1069 16.90 27.14 -46.52
N ALA A 1070 16.19 26.10 -46.97
CA ALA A 1070 14.88 25.75 -46.43
C ALA A 1070 14.94 25.25 -44.97
N VAL A 1071 15.90 24.37 -44.65
CA VAL A 1071 16.13 23.91 -43.27
C VAL A 1071 16.50 25.08 -42.36
N GLU A 1072 17.37 25.99 -42.80
CA GLU A 1072 17.78 27.13 -41.97
C GLU A 1072 16.63 28.14 -41.73
N ARG A 1073 15.72 28.30 -42.70
CA ARG A 1073 14.48 29.08 -42.50
C ARG A 1073 13.61 28.50 -41.39
N GLY A 1074 13.52 27.17 -41.29
CA GLY A 1074 12.82 26.51 -40.20
C GLY A 1074 13.55 26.67 -38.87
N ARG A 1075 14.87 26.41 -38.86
CA ARG A 1075 15.72 26.41 -37.66
C ARG A 1075 15.84 27.77 -36.99
N SER A 1076 15.81 28.84 -37.79
CA SER A 1076 15.92 30.23 -37.29
C SER A 1076 14.64 30.77 -36.65
N ARG A 1077 13.54 30.02 -36.69
CA ARG A 1077 12.29 30.39 -36.01
C ARG A 1077 12.45 30.25 -34.50
N ASP A 1078 11.79 31.12 -33.74
CA ASP A 1078 11.64 30.88 -32.31
C ASP A 1078 10.70 29.68 -32.06
N ARG A 1079 10.66 29.21 -30.82
CA ARG A 1079 9.88 28.04 -30.44
C ARG A 1079 8.39 28.21 -30.73
N ALA A 1080 7.83 29.41 -30.57
CA ALA A 1080 6.41 29.67 -30.80
C ALA A 1080 6.08 29.64 -32.30
N ASP A 1081 6.92 30.24 -33.12
CA ASP A 1081 6.80 30.27 -34.58
C ASP A 1081 7.02 28.89 -35.21
N ALA A 1082 7.95 28.10 -34.68
CA ALA A 1082 8.16 26.71 -35.09
C ALA A 1082 6.94 25.83 -34.78
N LEU A 1083 6.36 25.96 -33.58
CA LEU A 1083 5.12 25.27 -33.21
C LEU A 1083 3.93 25.71 -34.07
N ALA A 1084 3.81 27.01 -34.35
CA ALA A 1084 2.76 27.54 -35.21
C ALA A 1084 2.84 26.98 -36.63
N LEU A 1085 4.06 26.85 -37.19
CA LEU A 1085 4.27 26.26 -38.50
C LEU A 1085 3.83 24.79 -38.54
N ILE A 1086 4.26 23.98 -37.56
CA ILE A 1086 3.88 22.55 -37.48
C ILE A 1086 2.36 22.43 -37.31
N SER A 1087 1.77 23.20 -36.38
CA SER A 1087 0.32 23.25 -36.14
C SER A 1087 -0.47 23.59 -37.40
N ALA A 1088 0.00 24.58 -38.17
CA ALA A 1088 -0.67 25.01 -39.39
C ALA A 1088 -0.74 23.89 -40.45
N GLN A 1089 0.32 23.09 -40.60
CA GLN A 1089 0.29 21.99 -41.56
C GLN A 1089 -0.55 20.82 -41.07
N VAL A 1090 -0.40 20.46 -39.80
CA VAL A 1090 -1.14 19.35 -39.18
C VAL A 1090 -2.65 19.61 -39.12
N ARG A 1091 -3.11 20.88 -39.06
CA ARG A 1091 -4.54 21.25 -39.08
C ARG A 1091 -5.13 21.51 -40.46
N ARG A 1092 -4.28 21.70 -41.48
CA ARG A 1092 -4.69 22.09 -42.84
C ARG A 1092 -5.13 20.89 -43.67
N ARG A 1093 -4.53 19.73 -43.38
CA ARG A 1093 -4.82 18.43 -43.97
C ARG A 1093 -5.70 17.66 -42.99
#